data_AF-K7BH00-F1
#
_entry.id   AF-K7BH00-F1
#
_cell.length_a   1.000
_cell.length_b   1.000
_cell.length_c   1.000
_cell.angle_alpha   90.00
_cell.angle_beta   90.00
_cell.angle_gamma   90.00
#
_symmetry.space_group_name_H-M   'P 1'
#
loop_
_entity.id
_entity.type
_entity.pdbx_description
1 polymer ?
#
loop_
_entity_poly.entity_id
_entity_poly.type
_entity_poly.pdbx_seq_one_letter_code
_entity_poly.pdbx_strand_id
1 'polypeptide(L)'
;MLARRQRDPLQALRRRNQELKQQVDSLLSESQLKEALEPNKRQHIYQRCIQLKQAIDENKNALQKLSKADESAPVANYNQRKEEEHTLLDKLTQQLQGLAVTISRENITEVGAPTEEEEESESEDSEDSGGEEEDAEEEEEEKEENESHKRSTSEEHIAVGDFTAQQVGDLTFKKGEILLVIEKKPDGWWIAKDAKGNEGLVPRTYLEPYSEEEEGQESSEEGSEEDVEAVDETADGAEVKQRTDSHWSAVQKAISEQINTVDVLTTMGAIPAGFRPSTLSQLLEEGNQFRANYFLQPELMPSQLAFRDLMWDATEGTIRSRPSRISLILTLWSCKMIPLPGMSIQVLSRHVRLCLFDGNKVLSNIHTVRATWQPKKPKTWTFSPQVTRILPCLLDGDCFIRSNSASPDLGILFELGISYIRNSTGERGELSCGWVFLKLFDASGVPIPAKTYELFLNGGTPYEKGIEVDPSISRRAHGSVFYQMMTMRRQPQLLVKLRSLNRRSRNVLSLLPETLIGNMCSIHLLIFYRQILGDVLLKDRMSLQSTDLISHPMLATFPMLLEQPDVMDALRSSWAEKESTLKRSEKRDKEFLKSTFLLVYHDCVLPLLHSTRLPPFRWAEEETETARWRVITDFLKQNQENQGALQALLSPDGVHEPFDVSEQTYDFLGEMRKNAV
;
A
#
# COMPACT_ATOMS: atom_id res chain seq x y z
N MET A 1 -24.68 -11.48 -27.25
CA MET A 1 -23.73 -11.97 -28.27
C MET A 1 -22.88 -10.79 -28.73
N LEU A 2 -21.70 -10.59 -28.14
CA LEU A 2 -20.71 -9.69 -28.72
C LEU A 2 -19.74 -10.56 -29.51
N ALA A 3 -19.84 -10.49 -30.84
CA ALA A 3 -18.89 -11.12 -31.73
C ALA A 3 -17.48 -10.62 -31.38
N ARG A 4 -16.60 -11.55 -30.99
CA ARG A 4 -15.20 -11.29 -30.69
C ARG A 4 -14.55 -10.73 -31.96
N ARG A 5 -14.49 -9.41 -32.09
CA ARG A 5 -13.77 -8.73 -33.18
C ARG A 5 -12.33 -9.27 -33.16
N GLN A 6 -11.90 -9.81 -34.29
CA GLN A 6 -10.52 -10.25 -34.51
C GLN A 6 -9.64 -9.03 -34.20
N ARG A 7 -8.80 -9.14 -33.17
CA ARG A 7 -7.96 -8.03 -32.73
C ARG A 7 -6.83 -7.85 -33.73
N ASP A 8 -6.61 -6.60 -34.11
CA ASP A 8 -5.49 -6.14 -34.92
C ASP A 8 -4.16 -6.72 -34.39
N PRO A 9 -3.45 -7.54 -35.18
CA PRO A 9 -2.28 -8.31 -34.71
C PRO A 9 -1.16 -7.43 -34.15
N LEU A 10 -0.90 -6.26 -34.72
CA LEU A 10 0.10 -5.33 -34.20
C LEU A 10 -0.30 -4.82 -32.81
N GLN A 11 -1.57 -4.45 -32.60
CA GLN A 11 -2.06 -3.97 -31.31
C GLN A 11 -2.02 -5.06 -30.22
N ALA A 12 -2.27 -6.32 -30.61
CA ALA A 12 -2.13 -7.46 -29.71
C ALA A 12 -0.66 -7.68 -29.30
N LEU A 13 0.27 -7.56 -30.25
CA LEU A 13 1.71 -7.70 -30.02
C LEU A 13 2.26 -6.55 -29.16
N ARG A 14 1.84 -5.30 -29.41
CA ARG A 14 2.17 -4.13 -28.56
C ARG A 14 1.82 -4.34 -27.09
N ARG A 15 0.64 -4.90 -26.81
CA ARG A 15 0.25 -5.20 -25.42
C ARG A 15 1.17 -6.24 -24.80
N ARG A 16 1.52 -7.30 -25.54
CA ARG A 16 2.45 -8.33 -25.06
C ARG A 16 3.86 -7.74 -24.83
N ASN A 17 4.32 -6.85 -25.69
CA ASN A 17 5.60 -6.14 -25.54
C ASN A 17 5.61 -5.21 -24.32
N GLN A 18 4.49 -4.53 -24.03
CA GLN A 18 4.38 -3.71 -22.82
C GLN A 18 4.40 -4.55 -21.53
N GLU A 19 3.81 -5.74 -21.56
CA GLU A 19 3.87 -6.70 -20.46
C GLU A 19 5.28 -7.25 -20.26
N LEU A 20 6.00 -7.57 -21.35
CA LEU A 20 7.42 -7.94 -21.29
C LEU A 20 8.28 -6.81 -20.74
N LYS A 21 8.03 -5.55 -21.13
CA LYS A 21 8.72 -4.39 -20.58
C LYS A 21 8.56 -4.32 -19.05
N GLN A 22 7.34 -4.48 -18.55
CA GLN A 22 7.08 -4.48 -17.10
C GLN A 22 7.82 -5.60 -16.37
N GLN A 23 7.88 -6.80 -16.96
CA GLN A 23 8.61 -7.93 -16.40
C GLN A 23 10.14 -7.68 -16.38
N VAL A 24 10.69 -7.07 -17.43
CA VAL A 24 12.12 -6.68 -17.49
C VAL A 24 12.43 -5.58 -16.47
N ASP A 25 11.58 -4.55 -16.36
CA ASP A 25 11.75 -3.46 -15.37
C ASP A 25 11.71 -4.02 -13.93
N SER A 26 10.82 -4.98 -13.67
CA SER A 26 10.75 -5.69 -12.37
C SER A 26 12.02 -6.49 -12.08
N LEU A 27 12.56 -7.20 -13.07
CA LEU A 27 13.78 -8.00 -12.92
C LEU A 27 15.01 -7.11 -12.67
N LEU A 28 15.11 -5.97 -13.36
CA LEU A 28 16.17 -4.98 -13.12
C LEU A 28 16.08 -4.41 -11.71
N SER A 29 14.86 -4.10 -11.23
CA SER A 29 14.67 -3.64 -9.85
C SER A 29 15.05 -4.70 -8.82
N GLU A 30 14.74 -5.99 -9.06
CA GLU A 30 15.16 -7.10 -8.19
C GLU A 30 16.69 -7.21 -8.13
N SER A 31 17.38 -7.03 -9.26
CA SER A 31 18.85 -7.10 -9.33
C SER A 31 19.58 -5.97 -8.60
N GLN A 32 18.91 -4.85 -8.31
CA GLN A 32 19.49 -3.67 -7.69
C GLN A 32 19.34 -3.65 -6.15
N LEU A 33 18.63 -4.63 -5.59
CA LEU A 33 18.47 -4.78 -4.14
C LEU A 33 19.73 -5.38 -3.50
N LYS A 34 20.14 -4.87 -2.35
CA LYS A 34 21.29 -5.41 -1.57
C LYS A 34 21.15 -6.90 -1.19
N GLU A 35 19.91 -7.40 -1.18
CA GLU A 35 19.54 -8.79 -0.92
C GLU A 35 19.77 -9.71 -2.15
N ALA A 36 20.03 -9.15 -3.34
CA ALA A 36 20.38 -9.88 -4.55
C ALA A 36 21.84 -10.37 -4.58
N LEU A 37 22.59 -10.19 -3.49
CA LEU A 37 23.93 -10.77 -3.29
C LEU A 37 23.90 -12.27 -2.95
N GLU A 38 22.74 -12.85 -2.62
CA GLU A 38 22.67 -14.29 -2.33
C GLU A 38 22.86 -15.14 -3.60
N PRO A 39 23.74 -16.17 -3.57
CA PRO A 39 24.05 -17.00 -4.74
C PRO A 39 22.82 -17.65 -5.39
N ASN A 40 21.88 -18.14 -4.58
CA ASN A 40 20.64 -18.77 -5.05
C ASN A 40 19.72 -17.77 -5.78
N LYS A 41 19.68 -16.53 -5.28
CA LYS A 41 18.86 -15.45 -5.86
C LYS A 41 19.47 -14.94 -7.17
N ARG A 42 20.80 -14.91 -7.28
CA ARG A 42 21.51 -14.63 -8.54
C ARG A 42 21.22 -15.67 -9.61
N GLN A 43 21.27 -16.96 -9.25
CA GLN A 43 20.93 -18.05 -10.19
C GLN A 43 19.48 -17.94 -10.67
N HIS A 44 18.55 -17.57 -9.76
CA HIS A 44 17.16 -17.33 -10.09
C HIS A 44 16.95 -16.12 -11.02
N ILE A 45 17.64 -15.00 -10.76
CA ILE A 45 17.61 -13.81 -11.63
C ILE A 45 18.18 -14.15 -13.01
N TYR A 46 19.26 -14.92 -13.08
CA TYR A 46 19.85 -15.37 -14.35
C TYR A 46 18.88 -16.25 -15.15
N GLN A 47 18.20 -17.20 -14.51
CA GLN A 47 17.20 -18.06 -15.15
C GLN A 47 16.01 -17.24 -15.70
N ARG A 48 15.50 -16.27 -14.92
CA ARG A 48 14.46 -15.33 -15.38
C ARG A 48 14.94 -14.47 -16.54
N CYS A 49 16.21 -14.04 -16.53
CA CYS A 49 16.79 -13.26 -17.61
C CYS A 49 16.78 -14.02 -18.94
N ILE A 50 17.13 -15.31 -18.93
CA ILE A 50 17.08 -16.19 -20.11
C ILE A 50 15.62 -16.36 -20.59
N GLN A 51 14.68 -16.60 -19.68
CA GLN A 51 13.27 -16.78 -20.02
C GLN A 51 12.67 -15.54 -20.69
N LEU A 52 12.95 -14.34 -20.16
CA LEU A 52 12.46 -13.09 -20.73
C LEU A 52 13.11 -12.79 -22.08
N LYS A 53 14.41 -13.08 -22.23
CA LYS A 53 15.10 -12.96 -23.51
C LYS A 53 14.46 -13.84 -24.59
N GLN A 54 14.16 -15.10 -24.27
CA GLN A 54 13.48 -16.02 -25.18
C GLN A 54 12.09 -15.48 -25.60
N ALA A 55 11.31 -14.94 -24.66
CA ALA A 55 10.01 -14.37 -24.96
C ALA A 55 10.08 -13.09 -25.82
N ILE A 56 11.13 -12.28 -25.65
CA ILE A 56 11.41 -11.11 -26.49
C ILE A 56 11.79 -11.55 -27.91
N ASP A 57 12.66 -12.56 -28.06
CA ASP A 57 13.07 -13.10 -29.36
C ASP A 57 11.88 -13.73 -30.10
N GLU A 58 10.98 -14.44 -29.40
CA GLU A 58 9.70 -14.91 -29.97
C GLU A 58 8.83 -13.76 -30.50
N ASN A 59 8.72 -12.67 -29.75
CA ASN A 59 7.94 -11.51 -30.17
C ASN A 59 8.60 -10.75 -31.32
N LYS A 60 9.94 -10.69 -31.37
CA LYS A 60 10.69 -10.10 -32.49
C LYS A 60 10.47 -10.90 -33.77
N ASN A 61 10.49 -12.23 -33.67
CA ASN A 61 10.15 -13.14 -34.77
C ASN A 61 8.68 -12.98 -35.24
N ALA A 62 7.74 -12.83 -34.29
CA ALA A 62 6.35 -12.56 -34.60
C ALA A 62 6.17 -11.19 -35.29
N LEU A 63 6.85 -10.15 -34.81
CA LEU A 63 6.82 -8.80 -35.38
C LEU A 63 7.39 -8.81 -36.81
N GLN A 64 8.48 -9.54 -37.05
CA GLN A 64 9.09 -9.66 -38.38
C GLN A 64 8.12 -10.29 -39.39
N LYS A 65 7.38 -11.33 -38.97
CA LYS A 65 6.38 -12.04 -39.81
C LYS A 65 5.11 -11.21 -40.09
N LEU A 66 4.82 -10.19 -39.30
CA LEU A 66 3.64 -9.35 -39.50
C LEU A 66 3.79 -8.39 -40.69
N SER A 67 2.80 -8.39 -41.57
CA SER A 67 2.72 -7.47 -42.71
C SER A 67 1.51 -6.55 -42.57
N LYS A 68 1.55 -5.40 -43.28
CA LYS A 68 0.42 -4.47 -43.35
C LYS A 68 -0.89 -5.09 -43.88
N ALA A 69 -0.82 -6.25 -44.53
CA ALA A 69 -1.97 -6.97 -45.06
C ALA A 69 -2.70 -7.83 -44.01
N ASP A 70 -2.06 -8.07 -42.86
CA ASP A 70 -2.62 -8.85 -41.74
C ASP A 70 -3.53 -8.01 -40.82
N GLU A 71 -3.58 -6.70 -41.06
CA GLU A 71 -4.42 -5.75 -40.30
C GLU A 71 -5.83 -5.66 -40.87
N SER A 72 -6.83 -5.70 -39.98
CA SER A 72 -8.24 -5.67 -40.37
C SER A 72 -8.74 -4.26 -40.75
N ALA A 73 -7.96 -3.23 -40.39
CA ALA A 73 -8.22 -1.82 -40.67
C ALA A 73 -6.95 -1.10 -41.14
N PRO A 74 -7.05 -0.14 -42.08
CA PRO A 74 -5.90 0.61 -42.56
C PRO A 74 -5.30 1.49 -41.45
N VAL A 75 -4.13 1.12 -40.95
CA VAL A 75 -3.36 1.90 -39.96
C VAL A 75 -2.43 2.86 -40.69
N ALA A 76 -2.75 4.17 -40.68
CA ALA A 76 -2.02 5.21 -41.41
C ALA A 76 -0.51 5.26 -41.10
N ASN A 77 -0.10 4.82 -39.89
CA ASN A 77 1.30 4.83 -39.43
C ASN A 77 1.83 3.41 -39.10
N TYR A 78 1.39 2.38 -39.84
CA TYR A 78 1.75 0.98 -39.53
C TYR A 78 3.27 0.74 -39.47
N ASN A 79 4.02 1.20 -40.47
CA ASN A 79 5.46 0.97 -40.55
C ASN A 79 6.22 1.68 -39.42
N GLN A 80 5.86 2.92 -39.11
CA GLN A 80 6.44 3.67 -37.99
C GLN A 80 6.17 2.95 -36.66
N ARG A 81 4.94 2.48 -36.46
CA ARG A 81 4.56 1.73 -35.26
C ARG A 81 5.26 0.39 -35.12
N LYS A 82 5.52 -0.29 -36.25
CA LYS A 82 6.30 -1.53 -36.29
C LYS A 82 7.77 -1.28 -35.94
N GLU A 83 8.34 -0.19 -36.42
CA GLU A 83 9.73 0.22 -36.13
C GLU A 83 9.93 0.63 -34.67
N GLU A 84 8.99 1.37 -34.08
CA GLU A 84 8.98 1.71 -32.65
C GLU A 84 9.01 0.44 -31.77
N GLU A 85 8.27 -0.60 -32.15
CA GLU A 85 8.24 -1.87 -31.41
C GLU A 85 9.52 -2.69 -31.62
N HIS A 86 10.13 -2.65 -32.80
CA HIS A 86 11.47 -3.23 -33.02
C HIS A 86 12.51 -2.56 -32.12
N THR A 87 12.50 -1.22 -32.07
CA THR A 87 13.40 -0.42 -31.23
C THR A 87 13.22 -0.73 -29.74
N LEU A 88 11.97 -0.88 -29.29
CA LEU A 88 11.66 -1.24 -27.91
C LEU A 88 12.20 -2.64 -27.56
N LEU A 89 11.94 -3.65 -28.38
CA LEU A 89 12.39 -5.03 -28.14
C LEU A 89 13.91 -5.15 -28.17
N ASP A 90 14.59 -4.40 -29.04
CA ASP A 90 16.05 -4.36 -29.08
C ASP A 90 16.65 -3.72 -27.82
N LYS A 91 16.05 -2.62 -27.34
CA LYS A 91 16.45 -1.99 -26.07
C LYS A 91 16.31 -2.96 -24.88
N LEU A 92 15.19 -3.68 -24.80
CA LEU A 92 14.96 -4.67 -23.74
C LEU A 92 15.96 -5.84 -23.84
N THR A 93 16.29 -6.27 -25.06
CA THR A 93 17.29 -7.33 -25.28
C THR A 93 18.68 -6.89 -24.79
N GLN A 94 19.08 -5.65 -25.08
CA GLN A 94 20.35 -5.10 -24.61
C GLN A 94 20.40 -4.97 -23.08
N GLN A 95 19.29 -4.55 -22.44
CA GLN A 95 19.20 -4.46 -20.98
C GLN A 95 19.38 -5.83 -20.32
N LEU A 96 18.72 -6.87 -20.84
CA LEU A 96 18.86 -8.23 -20.34
C LEU A 96 20.25 -8.83 -20.61
N GLN A 97 20.85 -8.56 -21.77
CA GLN A 97 22.23 -8.99 -22.05
C GLN A 97 23.25 -8.34 -21.12
N GLY A 98 23.12 -7.03 -20.85
CA GLY A 98 23.98 -6.33 -19.89
C GLY A 98 23.85 -6.91 -18.47
N LEU A 99 22.62 -7.24 -18.06
CA LEU A 99 22.36 -7.87 -16.78
C LEU A 99 22.96 -9.29 -16.68
N ALA A 100 22.77 -10.11 -17.72
CA ALA A 100 23.30 -11.48 -17.77
C ALA A 100 24.83 -11.52 -17.71
N VAL A 101 25.52 -10.60 -18.42
CA VAL A 101 26.98 -10.47 -18.37
C VAL A 101 27.45 -10.03 -16.99
N THR A 102 26.73 -9.12 -16.34
CA THR A 102 27.05 -8.66 -14.98
C THR A 102 26.96 -9.81 -13.98
N ILE A 103 25.88 -10.59 -14.02
CA ILE A 103 25.68 -11.74 -13.13
C ILE A 103 26.71 -12.85 -13.41
N SER A 104 27.01 -13.12 -14.69
CA SER A 104 28.00 -14.13 -15.08
C SER A 104 29.42 -13.77 -14.65
N ARG A 105 29.78 -12.47 -14.68
CA ARG A 105 31.11 -11.99 -14.26
C ARG A 105 31.28 -12.00 -12.74
N GLU A 106 30.19 -11.89 -11.99
CA GLU A 106 30.18 -11.98 -10.52
C GLU A 106 30.22 -13.41 -9.97
N ASN A 107 30.10 -14.43 -10.83
CA ASN A 107 30.22 -15.85 -10.46
C ASN A 107 31.66 -16.41 -10.61
N ILE A 108 32.64 -15.58 -10.99
CA ILE A 108 34.04 -15.99 -11.23
C ILE A 108 34.94 -15.61 -10.03
N THR A 109 34.43 -15.74 -8.81
CA THR A 109 35.24 -15.64 -7.58
C THR A 109 35.08 -16.89 -6.74
N GLU A 110 35.39 -18.06 -7.31
CA GLU A 110 35.70 -19.25 -6.51
C GLU A 110 36.67 -20.14 -7.32
N VAL A 111 37.83 -20.41 -6.73
CA VAL A 111 38.96 -21.11 -7.35
C VAL A 111 38.83 -22.60 -7.02
N GLY A 112 38.91 -23.50 -8.02
CA GLY A 112 39.29 -24.90 -7.76
C GLY A 112 38.76 -25.98 -8.72
N ALA A 113 39.65 -26.42 -9.62
CA ALA A 113 39.88 -27.76 -10.19
C ALA A 113 38.73 -28.60 -10.81
N PRO A 114 38.97 -29.26 -11.96
CA PRO A 114 37.98 -30.10 -12.64
C PRO A 114 37.99 -31.52 -12.07
N THR A 115 36.80 -32.10 -11.88
CA THR A 115 36.61 -33.55 -11.80
C THR A 115 35.54 -33.96 -12.80
N GLU A 116 35.90 -35.00 -13.54
CA GLU A 116 35.23 -35.61 -14.68
C GLU A 116 33.94 -36.36 -14.30
N GLU A 117 33.21 -36.81 -15.35
CA GLU A 117 32.16 -37.85 -15.39
C GLU A 117 30.73 -37.39 -14.98
N GLU A 118 29.64 -37.58 -15.73
CA GLU A 118 29.20 -38.46 -16.85
C GLU A 118 28.09 -37.69 -17.63
N GLU A 119 28.15 -37.61 -18.98
CA GLU A 119 27.32 -38.38 -19.96
C GLU A 119 25.78 -38.30 -19.74
N GLU A 120 24.91 -37.99 -20.72
CA GLU A 120 24.78 -38.61 -22.04
C GLU A 120 23.75 -37.89 -22.94
N SER A 121 24.02 -37.84 -24.26
CA SER A 121 23.10 -37.93 -25.43
C SER A 121 22.03 -36.83 -25.67
N GLU A 122 21.67 -36.38 -26.89
CA GLU A 122 21.69 -36.97 -28.24
C GLU A 122 21.97 -35.90 -29.34
N SER A 123 22.42 -36.43 -30.48
CA SER A 123 22.73 -35.92 -31.82
C SER A 123 21.61 -35.10 -32.52
N GLU A 124 21.78 -34.37 -33.63
CA GLU A 124 22.43 -34.67 -34.92
C GLU A 124 22.80 -33.40 -35.73
N ASP A 125 23.99 -33.45 -36.37
CA ASP A 125 24.38 -33.04 -37.72
C ASP A 125 23.85 -31.77 -38.42
N SER A 126 24.77 -30.91 -38.89
CA SER A 126 25.25 -30.93 -40.29
C SER A 126 26.24 -29.81 -40.65
N GLU A 127 27.34 -30.25 -41.29
CA GLU A 127 28.14 -29.62 -42.37
C GLU A 127 28.84 -28.27 -42.09
N ASP A 128 30.16 -28.25 -41.92
CA ASP A 128 31.28 -28.38 -42.89
C ASP A 128 31.86 -27.00 -43.27
N SER A 129 33.18 -26.89 -43.03
CA SER A 129 34.20 -26.43 -44.00
C SER A 129 35.09 -25.27 -43.55
N GLY A 130 36.38 -25.61 -43.43
CA GLY A 130 37.55 -24.74 -43.60
C GLY A 130 37.85 -23.80 -42.43
N GLY A 131 38.95 -23.92 -41.68
CA GLY A 131 40.28 -24.32 -42.11
C GLY A 131 41.20 -23.11 -42.11
N GLU A 132 42.34 -23.27 -41.44
CA GLU A 132 43.56 -22.45 -41.46
C GLU A 132 43.58 -21.26 -40.47
N GLU A 133 44.31 -21.40 -39.35
CA GLU A 133 45.79 -21.30 -39.22
C GLU A 133 46.24 -19.83 -39.34
N GLU A 134 47.11 -19.26 -38.53
CA GLU A 134 48.16 -19.76 -37.64
C GLU A 134 48.66 -18.55 -36.84
N ASP A 135 49.17 -18.80 -35.62
CA ASP A 135 50.44 -18.29 -35.09
C ASP A 135 50.69 -16.78 -34.90
N ALA A 136 51.43 -16.32 -33.89
CA ALA A 136 52.10 -16.94 -32.76
C ALA A 136 52.70 -15.80 -31.90
N GLU A 137 52.94 -16.10 -30.62
CA GLU A 137 54.16 -15.77 -29.83
C GLU A 137 54.51 -14.28 -29.60
N GLU A 138 54.98 -13.77 -28.45
CA GLU A 138 55.66 -14.22 -27.23
C GLU A 138 55.51 -13.01 -26.24
N GLU A 139 55.12 -13.15 -24.97
CA GLU A 139 55.90 -13.46 -23.74
C GLU A 139 56.88 -12.38 -23.19
N GLU A 140 56.97 -12.39 -21.86
CA GLU A 140 57.88 -11.71 -20.89
C GLU A 140 57.45 -10.31 -20.35
N GLU A 141 56.90 -10.21 -19.12
CA GLU A 141 57.55 -10.15 -17.77
C GLU A 141 58.27 -8.78 -17.50
N GLU A 142 58.24 -8.07 -16.37
CA GLU A 142 57.60 -8.12 -15.05
C GLU A 142 57.90 -6.77 -14.32
N LYS A 143 57.12 -6.44 -13.26
CA LYS A 143 57.39 -5.53 -12.09
C LYS A 143 56.93 -4.05 -12.07
N GLU A 144 55.89 -3.85 -11.24
CA GLU A 144 55.66 -2.89 -10.12
C GLU A 144 56.37 -1.51 -10.18
N GLU A 145 55.74 -0.33 -9.94
CA GLU A 145 54.75 0.06 -8.93
C GLU A 145 54.20 1.48 -9.25
N ASN A 146 53.03 1.81 -8.67
CA ASN A 146 52.47 3.15 -8.35
C ASN A 146 51.60 3.99 -9.34
N GLU A 147 50.36 4.13 -8.85
CA GLU A 147 49.41 5.26 -8.88
C GLU A 147 48.76 5.81 -10.17
N SER A 148 47.44 5.97 -10.00
CA SER A 148 46.50 6.85 -10.70
C SER A 148 45.90 6.38 -12.03
N HIS A 149 44.63 5.97 -11.99
CA HIS A 149 43.50 6.68 -12.63
C HIS A 149 42.22 5.83 -12.58
N LYS A 150 41.39 6.01 -11.55
CA LYS A 150 39.94 5.81 -11.68
C LYS A 150 39.39 7.03 -12.43
N ARG A 151 39.12 6.88 -13.72
CA ARG A 151 38.42 7.88 -14.50
C ARG A 151 36.94 7.82 -14.14
N SER A 152 36.54 8.60 -13.14
CA SER A 152 35.13 8.87 -12.83
C SER A 152 34.53 9.69 -13.97
N THR A 153 33.43 9.21 -14.54
CA THR A 153 32.61 9.95 -15.50
C THR A 153 32.00 11.17 -14.79
N SER A 154 32.57 12.34 -15.03
CA SER A 154 32.04 13.63 -14.56
C SER A 154 30.87 14.04 -15.44
N GLU A 155 29.70 14.31 -14.84
CA GLU A 155 28.47 14.69 -15.55
C GLU A 155 28.12 16.16 -15.27
N GLU A 156 27.85 16.93 -16.32
CA GLU A 156 27.47 18.35 -16.23
C GLU A 156 25.98 18.51 -15.90
N HIS A 157 25.69 19.40 -14.96
CA HIS A 157 24.33 19.68 -14.48
C HIS A 157 24.09 21.19 -14.42
N ILE A 158 22.88 21.64 -14.73
CA ILE A 158 22.46 23.03 -14.62
C ILE A 158 21.72 23.27 -13.31
N ALA A 159 22.03 24.39 -12.65
CA ALA A 159 21.35 24.81 -11.43
C ALA A 159 19.94 25.33 -11.74
N VAL A 160 18.90 24.76 -11.13
CA VAL A 160 17.50 25.20 -11.32
C VAL A 160 17.03 26.27 -10.32
N GLY A 161 17.88 26.60 -9.34
CA GLY A 161 17.63 27.63 -8.34
C GLY A 161 18.92 28.20 -7.76
N ASP A 162 18.83 29.36 -7.11
CA ASP A 162 19.97 29.98 -6.42
C ASP A 162 20.27 29.23 -5.11
N PHE A 163 21.55 29.03 -4.82
CA PHE A 163 22.00 28.42 -3.57
C PHE A 163 23.19 29.19 -2.99
N THR A 164 23.02 29.68 -1.77
CA THR A 164 24.08 30.35 -1.01
C THR A 164 24.66 29.37 0.02
N ALA A 165 25.97 29.18 0.00
CA ALA A 165 26.68 28.31 0.94
C ALA A 165 26.33 28.68 2.40
N GLN A 166 25.88 27.70 3.17
CA GLN A 166 25.48 27.90 4.57
C GLN A 166 26.54 27.38 5.54
N GLN A 167 27.40 26.45 5.09
CA GLN A 167 28.47 25.87 5.88
C GLN A 167 29.82 25.93 5.14
N VAL A 168 30.91 25.81 5.91
CA VAL A 168 32.26 25.75 5.36
C VAL A 168 32.42 24.44 4.58
N GLY A 169 32.60 24.54 3.27
CA GLY A 169 32.67 23.39 2.36
C GLY A 169 31.50 23.30 1.38
N ASP A 170 30.47 24.13 1.51
CA ASP A 170 29.40 24.26 0.52
C ASP A 170 29.83 25.16 -0.65
N LEU A 171 29.35 24.86 -1.85
CA LEU A 171 29.58 25.67 -3.03
C LEU A 171 28.38 26.61 -3.27
N THR A 172 28.63 27.91 -3.40
CA THR A 172 27.58 28.90 -3.76
C THR A 172 27.43 28.95 -5.27
N PHE A 173 26.20 28.88 -5.77
CA PHE A 173 25.90 28.94 -7.20
C PHE A 173 24.55 29.63 -7.46
N LYS A 174 24.37 30.14 -8.69
CA LYS A 174 23.12 30.79 -9.12
C LYS A 174 22.34 29.94 -10.11
N LYS A 175 21.03 30.15 -10.18
CA LYS A 175 20.15 29.55 -11.16
C LYS A 175 20.69 29.79 -12.57
N GLY A 176 20.79 28.72 -13.35
CA GLY A 176 21.34 28.71 -14.70
C GLY A 176 22.84 28.41 -14.78
N GLU A 177 23.57 28.33 -13.65
CA GLU A 177 24.99 27.97 -13.67
C GLU A 177 25.18 26.46 -13.92
N ILE A 178 26.17 26.13 -14.76
CA ILE A 178 26.55 24.74 -15.04
C ILE A 178 27.62 24.31 -14.04
N LEU A 179 27.37 23.20 -13.36
CA LEU A 179 28.25 22.61 -12.37
C LEU A 179 28.66 21.20 -12.80
N LEU A 180 29.94 20.88 -12.60
CA LEU A 180 30.47 19.56 -12.89
C LEU A 180 30.36 18.68 -11.65
N VAL A 181 29.54 17.63 -11.67
CA VAL A 181 29.39 16.73 -10.53
C VAL A 181 30.55 15.72 -10.51
N ILE A 182 31.34 15.76 -9.44
CA ILE A 182 32.52 14.93 -9.23
C ILE A 182 32.15 13.67 -8.44
N GLU A 183 31.33 13.81 -7.39
CA GLU A 183 30.95 12.70 -6.51
C GLU A 183 29.49 12.79 -6.09
N LYS A 184 28.75 11.68 -6.26
CA LYS A 184 27.34 11.55 -5.89
C LYS A 184 27.20 10.79 -4.57
N LYS A 185 26.97 11.49 -3.45
CA LYS A 185 26.73 10.85 -2.15
C LYS A 185 25.24 10.48 -1.96
N PRO A 186 24.94 9.41 -1.19
CA PRO A 186 23.58 8.90 -1.00
C PRO A 186 22.72 9.73 -0.03
N ASP A 187 23.32 10.70 0.66
CA ASP A 187 22.66 11.62 1.59
C ASP A 187 22.00 12.83 0.90
N GLY A 188 22.11 12.92 -0.43
CA GLY A 188 21.54 13.99 -1.25
C GLY A 188 22.45 15.21 -1.43
N TRP A 189 23.68 15.17 -0.89
CA TRP A 189 24.68 16.23 -1.06
C TRP A 189 25.81 15.76 -1.97
N TRP A 190 25.96 16.41 -3.12
CA TRP A 190 26.95 16.04 -4.12
C TRP A 190 28.16 16.96 -4.04
N ILE A 191 29.34 16.45 -4.41
CA ILE A 191 30.51 17.31 -4.61
C ILE A 191 30.49 17.76 -6.05
N ALA A 192 30.40 19.06 -6.27
CA ALA A 192 30.43 19.65 -7.59
C ALA A 192 31.49 20.74 -7.67
N LYS A 193 31.88 21.06 -8.90
CA LYS A 193 32.85 22.10 -9.23
C LYS A 193 32.20 23.17 -10.09
N ASP A 194 32.36 24.42 -9.70
CA ASP A 194 31.90 25.55 -10.51
C ASP A 194 32.85 25.80 -11.70
N ALA A 195 32.43 26.66 -12.63
CA ALA A 195 33.26 27.08 -13.77
C ALA A 195 34.54 27.83 -13.36
N LYS A 196 34.65 28.30 -12.11
CA LYS A 196 35.83 28.98 -11.55
C LYS A 196 36.81 28.00 -10.90
N GLY A 197 36.47 26.71 -10.87
CA GLY A 197 37.29 25.65 -10.31
C GLY A 197 37.16 25.46 -8.80
N ASN A 198 36.20 26.11 -8.14
CA ASN A 198 35.92 25.90 -6.73
C ASN A 198 35.08 24.64 -6.56
N GLU A 199 35.50 23.79 -5.63
CA GLU A 199 34.82 22.53 -5.31
C GLU A 199 34.12 22.65 -3.97
N GLY A 200 32.89 22.15 -3.89
CA GLY A 200 32.14 22.13 -2.65
C GLY A 200 30.86 21.30 -2.74
N LEU A 201 30.20 21.17 -1.60
CA LEU A 201 28.97 20.42 -1.47
C LEU A 201 27.79 21.23 -2.03
N VAL A 202 26.96 20.55 -2.82
CA VAL A 202 25.77 21.11 -3.44
C VAL A 202 24.59 20.15 -3.25
N PRO A 203 23.39 20.65 -2.93
CA PRO A 203 22.22 19.81 -2.80
C PRO A 203 21.74 19.31 -4.16
N ARG A 204 21.56 18.00 -4.32
CA ARG A 204 21.06 17.39 -5.58
C ARG A 204 19.75 18.03 -6.07
N THR A 205 18.87 18.45 -5.16
CA THR A 205 17.54 18.99 -5.48
C THR A 205 17.57 20.31 -6.25
N TYR A 206 18.75 20.93 -6.38
CA TYR A 206 18.95 22.18 -7.12
C TYR A 206 19.61 21.95 -8.48
N LEU A 207 19.83 20.70 -8.88
CA LEU A 207 20.58 20.34 -10.09
C LEU A 207 19.76 19.46 -11.03
N GLU A 208 19.75 19.81 -12.31
CA GLU A 208 19.20 18.99 -13.40
C GLU A 208 20.30 18.62 -14.41
N PRO A 209 20.26 17.42 -15.03
CA PRO A 209 21.25 17.03 -16.03
C PRO A 209 21.24 18.01 -17.21
N TYR A 210 22.41 18.50 -17.61
CA TYR A 210 22.52 19.39 -18.76
C TYR A 210 22.59 18.55 -20.05
N SER A 211 21.65 18.76 -20.97
CA SER A 211 21.66 18.16 -22.32
C SER A 211 21.60 19.26 -23.38
N GLU A 212 22.61 19.32 -24.25
CA GLU A 212 22.72 20.30 -25.35
C GLU A 212 21.73 20.03 -26.50
N GLU A 213 20.43 20.08 -26.24
CA GLU A 213 19.42 20.12 -27.30
C GLU A 213 18.25 21.01 -26.84
N GLU A 214 18.38 22.33 -27.07
CA GLU A 214 17.29 23.26 -27.45
C GLU A 214 17.77 24.73 -27.43
N GLU A 215 18.37 25.19 -28.54
CA GLU A 215 18.38 26.60 -28.93
C GLU A 215 17.42 26.77 -30.11
N GLY A 216 16.41 27.65 -29.99
CA GLY A 216 15.50 27.91 -31.11
C GLY A 216 14.27 28.79 -30.86
N GLN A 217 14.52 30.10 -30.71
CA GLN A 217 13.67 31.24 -31.11
C GLN A 217 12.58 31.82 -30.18
N GLU A 218 12.85 33.08 -29.84
CA GLU A 218 12.07 34.12 -29.18
C GLU A 218 10.82 34.58 -29.95
N SER A 219 9.83 35.12 -29.24
CA SER A 219 9.38 36.51 -29.49
C SER A 219 8.61 37.10 -28.30
N SER A 220 9.03 38.33 -28.01
CA SER A 220 8.54 39.38 -27.11
C SER A 220 7.03 39.54 -26.93
N GLU A 221 6.60 39.96 -25.74
CA GLU A 221 5.97 41.27 -25.54
C GLU A 221 5.98 41.68 -24.05
N GLU A 222 6.44 42.91 -23.81
CA GLU A 222 6.55 43.60 -22.52
C GLU A 222 5.18 44.08 -22.00
N GLY A 223 5.05 44.25 -20.68
CA GLY A 223 3.86 44.87 -20.10
C GLY A 223 3.84 45.01 -18.57
N SER A 224 4.77 45.81 -18.05
CA SER A 224 4.71 46.63 -16.80
C SER A 224 4.32 45.98 -15.46
N GLU A 225 5.31 46.01 -14.56
CA GLU A 225 5.21 45.92 -13.10
C GLU A 225 4.52 47.17 -12.52
N GLU A 226 3.63 46.97 -11.53
CA GLU A 226 3.37 47.97 -10.48
C GLU A 226 3.57 47.28 -9.12
N ASP A 227 4.61 47.73 -8.43
CA ASP A 227 4.93 47.48 -7.03
C ASP A 227 3.78 47.93 -6.11
N VAL A 228 3.46 47.10 -5.13
CA VAL A 228 2.85 47.59 -3.88
C VAL A 228 3.66 47.05 -2.71
N GLU A 229 4.40 47.95 -2.09
CA GLU A 229 5.22 47.77 -0.90
C GLU A 229 4.41 47.13 0.25
N ALA A 230 4.92 46.01 0.77
CA ALA A 230 4.49 45.46 2.05
C ALA A 230 5.32 46.10 3.17
N VAL A 231 4.66 46.85 4.04
CA VAL A 231 5.20 47.39 5.29
C VAL A 231 5.36 46.25 6.30
N ASP A 232 6.58 46.10 6.82
CA ASP A 232 6.96 45.29 7.97
C ASP A 232 6.57 46.01 9.28
N GLU A 233 5.82 45.35 10.16
CA GLU A 233 5.91 45.53 11.63
C GLU A 233 5.54 44.21 12.37
N THR A 234 6.59 43.47 12.71
CA THR A 234 6.89 42.87 14.05
C THR A 234 5.95 41.88 14.76
N ALA A 235 6.52 40.69 14.99
CA ALA A 235 6.59 39.90 16.23
C ALA A 235 5.32 39.25 16.83
N ASP A 236 5.28 37.91 16.85
CA ASP A 236 5.67 37.16 18.06
C ASP A 236 6.06 35.71 17.73
N GLY A 237 7.05 35.20 18.47
CA GLY A 237 7.79 33.98 18.16
C GLY A 237 7.05 32.68 18.47
N ALA A 238 7.13 31.74 17.54
CA ALA A 238 7.16 30.32 17.85
C ALA A 238 8.14 29.65 16.89
N GLU A 239 9.23 29.11 17.44
CA GLU A 239 10.24 28.35 16.71
C GLU A 239 9.59 27.24 15.90
N VAL A 240 9.68 27.36 14.57
CA VAL A 240 9.34 26.29 13.65
C VAL A 240 10.39 25.20 13.80
N LYS A 241 10.11 24.19 14.62
CA LYS A 241 10.88 22.94 14.59
C LYS A 241 10.82 22.36 13.18
N GLN A 242 11.98 22.32 12.53
CA GLN A 242 12.16 21.65 11.25
C GLN A 242 11.66 20.20 11.35
N ARG A 243 10.70 19.87 10.48
CA ARG A 243 10.13 18.53 10.37
C ARG A 243 11.10 17.66 9.56
N THR A 244 11.64 16.63 10.20
CA THR A 244 12.37 15.55 9.54
C THR A 244 11.52 14.29 9.64
N ASP A 245 10.67 13.98 8.67
CA ASP A 245 9.88 12.74 8.71
C ASP A 245 9.74 12.11 7.33
N SER A 246 10.14 10.83 7.23
CA SER A 246 10.01 9.98 6.04
C SER A 246 8.55 9.81 5.58
N HIS A 247 7.60 9.84 6.51
CA HIS A 247 6.17 9.76 6.21
C HIS A 247 5.65 11.01 5.47
N TRP A 248 6.14 12.20 5.85
CA TRP A 248 5.83 13.43 5.12
C TRP A 248 6.46 13.41 3.73
N SER A 249 7.67 12.84 3.58
CA SER A 249 8.31 12.71 2.26
C SER A 249 7.56 11.75 1.32
N ALA A 250 7.00 10.65 1.84
CA ALA A 250 6.18 9.72 1.05
C ALA A 250 4.84 10.36 0.65
N VAL A 251 4.18 11.03 1.60
CA VAL A 251 2.98 11.84 1.36
C VAL A 251 3.28 12.97 0.36
N GLN A 252 4.41 13.67 0.46
CA GLN A 252 4.84 14.71 -0.51
C GLN A 252 5.11 14.15 -1.90
N LYS A 253 5.72 12.97 -2.00
CA LYS A 253 6.00 12.31 -3.28
C LYS A 253 4.71 11.87 -3.97
N ALA A 254 3.79 11.25 -3.24
CA ALA A 254 2.48 10.85 -3.74
C ALA A 254 1.59 12.07 -4.06
N ILE A 255 1.65 13.11 -3.22
CA ILE A 255 1.04 14.42 -3.48
C ILE A 255 1.61 14.97 -4.80
N SER A 256 2.92 15.00 -5.03
CA SER A 256 3.51 15.55 -6.26
C SER A 256 3.13 14.77 -7.54
N GLU A 257 3.03 13.44 -7.47
CA GLU A 257 2.66 12.59 -8.62
C GLU A 257 1.15 12.61 -8.94
N GLN A 258 0.27 12.73 -7.93
CA GLN A 258 -1.20 12.78 -8.10
C GLN A 258 -1.80 14.20 -8.09
N ILE A 259 -1.03 15.23 -7.72
CA ILE A 259 -1.44 16.64 -7.78
C ILE A 259 -1.88 16.99 -9.21
N ASN A 260 -1.17 16.52 -10.23
CA ASN A 260 -1.49 16.85 -11.62
C ASN A 260 -2.90 16.40 -12.04
N THR A 261 -3.39 15.26 -11.55
CA THR A 261 -4.73 14.78 -11.91
C THR A 261 -5.83 15.46 -11.09
N VAL A 262 -5.58 15.73 -9.81
CA VAL A 262 -6.56 16.38 -8.92
C VAL A 262 -6.65 17.88 -9.14
N ASP A 263 -5.56 18.56 -9.47
CA ASP A 263 -5.57 19.98 -9.83
C ASP A 263 -6.28 20.19 -11.18
N VAL A 264 -6.12 19.27 -12.13
CA VAL A 264 -6.93 19.25 -13.36
C VAL A 264 -8.41 19.06 -13.02
N LEU A 265 -8.77 18.12 -12.14
CA LEU A 265 -10.17 17.93 -11.73
C LEU A 265 -10.75 19.15 -11.01
N THR A 266 -9.96 19.80 -10.14
CA THR A 266 -10.38 21.01 -9.43
C THR A 266 -10.56 22.17 -10.40
N THR A 267 -9.62 22.35 -11.34
CA THR A 267 -9.66 23.38 -12.38
C THR A 267 -10.84 23.17 -13.34
N MET A 268 -11.18 21.92 -13.65
CA MET A 268 -12.36 21.58 -14.44
C MET A 268 -13.69 21.67 -13.65
N GLY A 269 -13.65 22.06 -12.37
CA GLY A 269 -14.83 22.12 -11.50
C GLY A 269 -15.45 20.75 -11.19
N ALA A 270 -14.70 19.67 -11.41
CA ALA A 270 -15.12 18.28 -11.18
C ALA A 270 -15.16 17.92 -9.69
N ILE A 271 -14.41 18.62 -8.84
CA ILE A 271 -14.34 18.37 -7.40
C ILE A 271 -14.33 19.68 -6.61
N PRO A 272 -14.90 19.71 -5.39
CA PRO A 272 -14.82 20.87 -4.50
C PRO A 272 -13.38 21.23 -4.16
N ALA A 273 -13.10 22.53 -3.99
CA ALA A 273 -11.74 23.05 -3.78
C ALA A 273 -11.01 22.49 -2.54
N GLY A 274 -11.76 22.08 -1.52
CA GLY A 274 -11.20 21.48 -0.30
C GLY A 274 -10.91 19.98 -0.42
N PHE A 275 -11.21 19.33 -1.53
CA PHE A 275 -10.96 17.89 -1.71
C PHE A 275 -9.51 17.64 -2.12
N ARG A 276 -8.95 16.51 -1.67
CA ARG A 276 -7.59 16.05 -1.99
C ARG A 276 -7.58 14.53 -2.20
N PRO A 277 -6.52 13.93 -2.77
CA PRO A 277 -6.30 12.50 -2.62
C PRO A 277 -6.40 12.07 -1.15
N SER A 278 -6.98 10.89 -0.86
CA SER A 278 -7.08 10.42 0.53
C SER A 278 -5.72 10.07 1.10
N THR A 279 -5.34 10.76 2.17
CA THR A 279 -4.06 10.53 2.87
C THR A 279 -4.03 9.14 3.50
N LEU A 280 -5.11 8.71 4.15
CA LEU A 280 -5.16 7.39 4.78
C LEU A 280 -5.27 6.25 3.74
N SER A 281 -5.82 6.52 2.54
CA SER A 281 -5.79 5.55 1.44
C SER A 281 -4.36 5.31 0.95
N GLN A 282 -3.61 6.40 0.71
CA GLN A 282 -2.22 6.32 0.27
C GLN A 282 -1.36 5.55 1.28
N LEU A 283 -1.50 5.81 2.58
CA LEU A 283 -0.80 5.06 3.62
C LEU A 283 -1.15 3.55 3.59
N LEU A 284 -2.40 3.18 3.30
CA LEU A 284 -2.79 1.76 3.16
C LEU A 284 -2.19 1.09 1.91
N GLU A 285 -1.84 1.86 0.89
CA GLU A 285 -1.19 1.40 -0.34
C GLU A 285 0.33 1.24 -0.16
N GLU A 286 0.96 2.03 0.72
CA GLU A 286 2.41 1.95 1.00
C GLU A 286 2.85 0.63 1.65
N GLY A 287 1.99 -0.05 2.41
CA GLY A 287 2.31 -1.35 2.97
C GLY A 287 1.39 -1.85 4.08
N ASN A 288 1.78 -2.97 4.70
CA ASN A 288 0.98 -3.66 5.72
C ASN A 288 1.00 -2.98 7.10
N GLN A 289 1.93 -2.04 7.34
CA GLN A 289 2.16 -1.43 8.66
C GLN A 289 0.96 -0.66 9.23
N PHE A 290 -0.04 -0.32 8.41
CA PHE A 290 -1.28 0.35 8.82
C PHE A 290 -2.52 -0.56 8.71
N ARG A 291 -2.35 -1.85 8.40
CA ARG A 291 -3.45 -2.80 8.27
C ARG A 291 -3.73 -3.51 9.59
N ALA A 292 -4.99 -3.92 9.78
CA ALA A 292 -5.39 -4.53 11.05
C ALA A 292 -4.71 -5.90 11.27
N ASN A 293 -4.43 -6.63 10.19
CA ASN A 293 -3.73 -7.92 10.24
C ASN A 293 -2.34 -7.77 10.89
N TYR A 294 -1.58 -6.74 10.52
CA TYR A 294 -0.29 -6.44 11.10
C TYR A 294 -0.39 -6.20 12.60
N PHE A 295 -1.34 -5.39 13.08
CA PHE A 295 -1.51 -5.12 14.52
C PHE A 295 -2.06 -6.31 15.31
N LEU A 296 -2.72 -7.27 14.65
CA LEU A 296 -3.23 -8.47 15.30
C LEU A 296 -2.13 -9.48 15.62
N GLN A 297 -1.04 -9.49 14.85
CA GLN A 297 0.13 -10.34 15.07
C GLN A 297 0.87 -9.98 16.36
N PRO A 298 1.55 -10.95 17.00
CA PRO A 298 2.29 -10.70 18.22
C PRO A 298 3.56 -9.88 17.93
N GLU A 299 3.99 -9.09 18.92
CA GLU A 299 5.17 -8.24 18.85
C GLU A 299 6.28 -8.84 19.73
N LEU A 300 7.49 -8.99 19.20
CA LEU A 300 8.63 -9.46 19.98
C LEU A 300 9.22 -8.33 20.84
N MET A 301 9.71 -8.70 22.02
CA MET A 301 10.57 -7.84 22.83
C MET A 301 11.88 -7.55 22.08
N PRO A 302 12.62 -6.46 22.41
CA PRO A 302 13.90 -6.16 21.79
C PRO A 302 14.93 -7.31 21.85
N SER A 303 14.86 -8.15 22.89
CA SER A 303 15.71 -9.35 23.01
C SER A 303 15.33 -10.48 22.06
N GLN A 304 14.15 -10.42 21.42
CA GLN A 304 13.55 -11.45 20.57
C GLN A 304 13.28 -12.80 21.28
N LEU A 305 13.41 -12.86 22.62
CA LEU A 305 13.22 -14.09 23.40
C LEU A 305 11.81 -14.26 23.97
N ALA A 306 10.96 -13.23 23.87
CA ALA A 306 9.60 -13.24 24.40
C ALA A 306 8.72 -12.28 23.61
N PHE A 307 7.42 -12.50 23.67
CA PHE A 307 6.44 -11.55 23.13
C PHE A 307 6.16 -10.43 24.13
N ARG A 308 6.07 -9.21 23.62
CA ARG A 308 5.74 -8.00 24.36
C ARG A 308 4.27 -7.96 24.71
N ASP A 309 3.40 -8.32 23.77
CA ASP A 309 1.95 -8.14 23.86
C ASP A 309 1.15 -9.45 24.02
N LEU A 310 1.84 -10.59 24.12
CA LEU A 310 1.26 -11.91 24.32
C LEU A 310 1.96 -12.63 25.49
N MET A 311 1.25 -12.87 26.58
CA MET A 311 1.78 -13.55 27.77
C MET A 311 0.78 -14.58 28.29
N TRP A 312 1.27 -15.66 28.89
CA TRP A 312 0.42 -16.71 29.45
C TRP A 312 0.06 -16.41 30.92
N ASP A 313 -1.18 -16.71 31.29
CA ASP A 313 -1.66 -16.75 32.67
C ASP A 313 -1.97 -18.20 33.06
N ALA A 314 -1.07 -18.80 33.84
CA ALA A 314 -1.21 -20.18 34.30
C ALA A 314 -2.39 -20.39 35.27
N THR A 315 -2.86 -19.33 35.94
CA THR A 315 -3.98 -19.43 36.90
C THR A 315 -5.32 -19.46 36.18
N GLU A 316 -5.47 -18.61 35.15
CA GLU A 316 -6.70 -18.51 34.36
C GLU A 316 -6.74 -19.46 33.16
N GLY A 317 -5.62 -20.12 32.85
CA GLY A 317 -5.45 -21.05 31.74
C GLY A 317 -5.68 -20.39 30.39
N THR A 318 -5.25 -19.13 30.24
CA THR A 318 -5.44 -18.34 29.01
C THR A 318 -4.41 -17.22 28.92
N ILE A 319 -4.47 -16.41 27.87
CA ILE A 319 -3.60 -15.24 27.73
C ILE A 319 -3.91 -14.19 28.79
N ARG A 320 -2.85 -13.56 29.31
CA ARG A 320 -2.95 -12.53 30.35
C ARG A 320 -3.65 -11.29 29.81
N SER A 321 -4.67 -10.84 30.54
CA SER A 321 -5.35 -9.57 30.27
C SER A 321 -4.40 -8.38 30.39
N ARG A 322 -4.30 -7.57 29.32
CA ARG A 322 -3.52 -6.32 29.28
C ARG A 322 -4.44 -5.10 29.12
N PRO A 323 -4.64 -4.31 30.19
CA PRO A 323 -5.37 -3.05 30.09
C PRO A 323 -4.51 -2.02 29.35
N SER A 324 -5.13 -1.28 28.42
CA SER A 324 -4.49 -0.18 27.69
C SER A 324 -4.81 1.16 28.35
N ARG A 325 -3.92 2.17 28.20
CA ARG A 325 -4.13 3.53 28.70
C ARG A 325 -5.47 4.12 28.24
N ILE A 326 -5.82 3.89 26.98
CA ILE A 326 -7.12 4.22 26.41
C ILE A 326 -7.83 2.95 26.00
N SER A 327 -9.08 2.81 26.43
CA SER A 327 -10.01 1.79 25.94
C SER A 327 -11.43 2.33 25.98
N LEU A 328 -12.01 2.56 24.80
CA LEU A 328 -13.35 3.17 24.64
C LEU A 328 -14.09 2.61 23.43
N ILE A 329 -15.39 2.92 23.34
CA ILE A 329 -16.20 2.66 22.15
C ILE A 329 -16.49 3.99 21.47
N LEU A 330 -16.23 4.04 20.17
CA LEU A 330 -16.61 5.12 19.27
C LEU A 330 -17.82 4.65 18.44
N THR A 331 -18.86 5.47 18.35
CA THR A 331 -19.96 5.25 17.41
C THR A 331 -19.98 6.37 16.36
N LEU A 332 -19.85 6.02 15.09
CA LEU A 332 -20.13 6.90 13.96
C LEU A 332 -21.65 7.04 13.80
N TRP A 333 -22.19 8.25 13.86
CA TRP A 333 -23.64 8.48 13.74
C TRP A 333 -24.03 8.91 12.34
N SER A 334 -23.48 10.02 11.88
CA SER A 334 -23.79 10.58 10.57
C SER A 334 -22.78 11.63 10.15
N CYS A 335 -22.60 11.80 8.85
CA CYS A 335 -21.97 12.97 8.26
C CYS A 335 -23.06 13.87 7.64
N LYS A 336 -22.94 15.18 7.77
CA LYS A 336 -23.91 16.15 7.23
C LYS A 336 -23.20 17.22 6.42
N MET A 337 -23.92 17.75 5.44
CA MET A 337 -23.46 18.84 4.55
C MET A 337 -22.19 18.51 3.77
N ILE A 338 -21.90 17.22 3.54
CA ILE A 338 -20.74 16.83 2.74
C ILE A 338 -20.92 17.31 1.30
N PRO A 339 -19.97 18.08 0.73
CA PRO A 339 -20.04 18.53 -0.65
C PRO A 339 -20.12 17.35 -1.63
N LEU A 340 -20.79 17.56 -2.75
CA LEU A 340 -20.91 16.55 -3.79
C LEU A 340 -19.80 16.77 -4.81
N PRO A 341 -19.15 15.70 -5.30
CA PRO A 341 -18.31 15.81 -6.48
C PRO A 341 -19.17 16.18 -7.70
N GLY A 342 -18.53 16.76 -8.71
CA GLY A 342 -19.13 17.12 -9.99
C GLY A 342 -19.53 15.90 -10.83
N MET A 343 -20.30 16.14 -11.89
CA MET A 343 -20.91 15.09 -12.72
C MET A 343 -19.91 14.28 -13.56
N SER A 344 -18.66 14.73 -13.68
CA SER A 344 -17.59 14.02 -14.39
C SER A 344 -17.06 12.80 -13.63
N ILE A 345 -17.45 12.65 -12.36
CA ILE A 345 -17.03 11.57 -11.48
C ILE A 345 -18.26 10.79 -11.00
N GLN A 346 -18.19 9.47 -11.10
CA GLN A 346 -19.16 8.56 -10.52
C GLN A 346 -18.65 8.06 -9.16
N VAL A 347 -19.41 8.32 -8.09
CA VAL A 347 -19.08 7.84 -6.74
C VAL A 347 -19.50 6.38 -6.58
N LEU A 348 -18.53 5.52 -6.29
CA LEU A 348 -18.71 4.08 -6.08
C LEU A 348 -18.96 3.75 -4.60
N SER A 349 -18.22 4.39 -3.69
CA SER A 349 -18.35 4.18 -2.24
C SER A 349 -18.20 5.49 -1.48
N ARG A 350 -18.82 5.55 -0.30
CA ARG A 350 -18.66 6.62 0.71
C ARG A 350 -18.29 5.96 2.02
N HIS A 351 -17.28 6.47 2.71
CA HIS A 351 -16.76 5.82 3.90
C HIS A 351 -16.04 6.81 4.81
N VAL A 352 -15.78 6.37 6.04
CA VAL A 352 -14.91 7.07 6.98
C VAL A 352 -13.74 6.15 7.27
N ARG A 353 -12.52 6.66 7.11
CA ARG A 353 -11.31 6.03 7.65
C ARG A 353 -10.94 6.71 8.95
N LEU A 354 -10.57 5.91 9.95
CA LEU A 354 -10.11 6.43 11.23
C LEU A 354 -8.90 5.67 11.77
N CYS A 355 -8.02 6.39 12.45
CA CYS A 355 -6.83 5.85 13.09
C CYS A 355 -6.48 6.65 14.34
N LEU A 356 -5.64 6.07 15.21
CA LEU A 356 -5.00 6.81 16.29
C LEU A 356 -3.88 7.66 15.69
N PHE A 357 -3.83 8.92 16.08
CA PHE A 357 -2.95 9.94 15.53
C PHE A 357 -2.44 10.83 16.67
N ASP A 358 -1.17 11.23 16.64
CA ASP A 358 -0.59 12.13 17.66
C ASP A 358 -0.47 13.58 17.20
N GLY A 359 -1.09 13.95 16.08
CA GLY A 359 -0.93 15.27 15.46
C GLY A 359 0.15 15.31 14.39
N ASN A 360 1.02 14.30 14.31
CA ASN A 360 2.07 14.21 13.30
C ASN A 360 2.14 12.86 12.58
N LYS A 361 1.93 11.74 13.28
CA LYS A 361 2.01 10.39 12.71
C LYS A 361 0.83 9.50 13.11
N VAL A 362 0.51 8.58 12.22
CA VAL A 362 -0.46 7.49 12.46
C VAL A 362 0.18 6.46 13.40
N LEU A 363 -0.56 6.04 14.43
CA LEU A 363 -0.08 5.19 15.52
C LEU A 363 -0.75 3.80 15.55
N SER A 364 -1.81 3.59 14.78
CA SER A 364 -2.58 2.35 14.77
C SER A 364 -2.87 1.87 13.35
N ASN A 365 -3.55 0.74 13.23
CA ASN A 365 -4.20 0.39 11.99
C ASN A 365 -5.23 1.46 11.60
N ILE A 366 -5.45 1.58 10.30
CA ILE A 366 -6.49 2.42 9.71
C ILE A 366 -7.74 1.56 9.56
N HIS A 367 -8.79 1.92 10.29
CA HIS A 367 -10.08 1.23 10.24
C HIS A 367 -11.04 1.95 9.31
N THR A 368 -11.71 1.20 8.43
CA THR A 368 -12.65 1.74 7.43
C THR A 368 -14.07 1.34 7.78
N VAL A 369 -14.99 2.31 7.83
CA VAL A 369 -16.43 2.09 7.98
C VAL A 369 -17.15 2.65 6.77
N ARG A 370 -17.87 1.80 6.04
CA ARG A 370 -18.66 2.21 4.89
C ARG A 370 -19.95 2.89 5.34
N ALA A 371 -20.26 4.00 4.70
CA ALA A 371 -21.46 4.76 4.96
C ALA A 371 -22.59 4.31 4.04
N THR A 372 -23.81 4.45 4.53
CA THR A 372 -25.04 4.36 3.74
C THR A 372 -25.45 5.74 3.24
N TRP A 373 -25.95 5.77 2.01
CA TRP A 373 -26.31 7.00 1.32
C TRP A 373 -27.69 6.88 0.68
N GLN A 374 -28.47 7.97 0.73
CA GLN A 374 -29.81 8.02 0.15
C GLN A 374 -29.93 9.21 -0.81
N PRO A 375 -30.47 9.02 -2.04
CA PRO A 375 -30.65 10.11 -3.00
C PRO A 375 -31.49 11.28 -2.47
N LYS A 376 -32.44 11.01 -1.57
CA LYS A 376 -33.31 12.03 -0.95
C LYS A 376 -32.55 13.00 -0.05
N LYS A 377 -31.38 12.62 0.47
CA LYS A 377 -30.53 13.44 1.34
C LYS A 377 -29.07 13.31 0.88
N PRO A 378 -28.72 13.85 -0.29
CA PRO A 378 -27.48 13.52 -0.98
C PRO A 378 -26.22 13.97 -0.22
N LYS A 379 -26.33 14.99 0.64
CA LYS A 379 -25.24 15.50 1.49
C LYS A 379 -25.18 14.87 2.88
N THR A 380 -25.96 13.81 3.14
CA THR A 380 -26.02 13.14 4.44
C THR A 380 -25.62 11.69 4.29
N TRP A 381 -24.67 11.26 5.12
CA TRP A 381 -24.23 9.88 5.19
C TRP A 381 -24.61 9.31 6.55
N THR A 382 -25.07 8.07 6.59
CA THR A 382 -25.51 7.40 7.82
C THR A 382 -24.77 6.09 8.02
N PHE A 383 -24.63 5.68 9.27
CA PHE A 383 -23.92 4.44 9.64
C PHE A 383 -24.85 3.50 10.40
N SER A 384 -24.48 2.22 10.50
CA SER A 384 -25.27 1.19 11.19
C SER A 384 -26.75 1.18 10.79
N PRO A 385 -27.08 1.01 9.49
CA PRO A 385 -28.47 0.94 9.04
C PRO A 385 -29.22 -0.15 9.81
N GLN A 386 -30.49 0.09 10.11
CA GLN A 386 -31.36 -0.93 10.69
C GLN A 386 -31.64 -2.00 9.63
N VAL A 387 -30.99 -3.15 9.75
CA VAL A 387 -31.22 -4.33 8.92
C VAL A 387 -31.94 -5.41 9.72
N THR A 388 -32.79 -6.18 9.03
CA THR A 388 -33.53 -7.32 9.60
C THR A 388 -32.65 -8.54 9.85
N ARG A 389 -31.48 -8.59 9.19
CA ARG A 389 -30.45 -9.61 9.33
C ARG A 389 -29.26 -9.05 10.10
N ILE A 390 -28.27 -9.92 10.30
CA ILE A 390 -27.00 -9.56 10.92
C ILE A 390 -26.35 -8.40 10.13
N LEU A 391 -26.05 -7.28 10.82
CA LEU A 391 -25.40 -6.11 10.23
C LEU A 391 -23.99 -6.48 9.71
N PRO A 392 -23.65 -6.23 8.43
CA PRO A 392 -22.30 -6.49 7.92
C PRO A 392 -21.22 -5.73 8.68
N CYS A 393 -20.06 -6.39 8.89
CA CYS A 393 -18.90 -5.85 9.59
C CYS A 393 -18.44 -4.50 9.04
N LEU A 394 -18.54 -4.32 7.72
CA LEU A 394 -18.12 -3.11 7.03
C LEU A 394 -19.06 -1.91 7.25
N LEU A 395 -20.31 -2.15 7.65
CA LEU A 395 -21.33 -1.13 7.91
C LEU A 395 -21.50 -0.83 9.41
N ASP A 396 -20.77 -1.54 10.28
CA ASP A 396 -20.83 -1.34 11.73
C ASP A 396 -20.09 -0.06 12.12
N GLY A 397 -20.85 0.98 12.45
CA GLY A 397 -20.33 2.23 12.97
C GLY A 397 -19.88 2.18 14.43
N ASP A 398 -20.10 1.08 15.15
CA ASP A 398 -19.58 0.89 16.49
C ASP A 398 -18.17 0.28 16.45
N CYS A 399 -17.16 1.08 16.80
CA CYS A 399 -15.75 0.67 16.82
C CYS A 399 -15.22 0.62 18.26
N PHE A 400 -14.45 -0.41 18.60
CA PHE A 400 -13.59 -0.35 19.78
C PHE A 400 -12.28 0.35 19.44
N ILE A 401 -11.75 1.12 20.38
CA ILE A 401 -10.46 1.81 20.24
C ILE A 401 -9.61 1.46 21.45
N ARG A 402 -8.42 0.93 21.18
CA ARG A 402 -7.38 0.64 22.19
C ARG A 402 -6.10 1.37 21.81
N SER A 403 -5.49 2.04 22.78
CA SER A 403 -4.15 2.62 22.63
C SER A 403 -3.41 2.58 23.95
N ASN A 404 -2.12 2.27 23.88
CA ASN A 404 -1.19 2.46 25.00
C ASN A 404 -0.13 3.54 24.73
N SER A 405 -0.36 4.39 23.72
CA SER A 405 0.55 5.49 23.40
C SER A 405 0.64 6.48 24.56
N ALA A 406 1.86 6.90 24.88
CA ALA A 406 2.16 7.91 25.87
C ALA A 406 2.00 9.35 25.35
N SER A 407 1.75 9.53 24.04
CA SER A 407 1.67 10.86 23.43
C SER A 407 0.65 11.76 24.15
N PRO A 408 1.01 13.02 24.48
CA PRO A 408 0.07 13.99 25.06
C PRO A 408 -0.98 14.44 24.04
N ASP A 409 -0.62 14.46 22.75
CA ASP A 409 -1.49 14.84 21.65
C ASP A 409 -2.26 13.66 21.07
N LEU A 410 -2.32 12.53 21.77
CA LEU A 410 -3.05 11.36 21.29
C LEU A 410 -4.52 11.70 20.99
N GLY A 411 -4.94 11.42 19.77
CA GLY A 411 -6.29 11.63 19.29
C GLY A 411 -6.72 10.60 18.26
N ILE A 412 -7.92 10.80 17.73
CA ILE A 412 -8.48 10.03 16.63
C ILE A 412 -8.54 10.94 15.41
N LEU A 413 -7.85 10.57 14.34
CA LEU A 413 -7.98 11.21 13.05
C LEU A 413 -9.10 10.53 12.27
N PHE A 414 -10.01 11.33 11.74
CA PHE A 414 -11.08 10.91 10.85
C PHE A 414 -10.86 11.52 9.47
N GLU A 415 -10.97 10.70 8.43
CA GLU A 415 -10.97 11.13 7.04
C GLU A 415 -12.22 10.61 6.36
N LEU A 416 -13.02 11.51 5.77
CA LEU A 416 -14.20 11.12 5.01
C LEU A 416 -13.79 10.87 3.57
N GLY A 417 -13.90 9.64 3.11
CA GLY A 417 -13.48 9.22 1.77
C GLY A 417 -14.65 9.01 0.82
N ILE A 418 -14.40 9.29 -0.47
CA ILE A 418 -15.17 8.73 -1.58
C ILE A 418 -14.26 7.97 -2.53
N SER A 419 -14.65 6.72 -2.84
CA SER A 419 -14.04 5.98 -3.95
C SER A 419 -14.84 6.27 -5.21
N TYR A 420 -14.15 6.49 -6.32
CA TYR A 420 -14.77 6.97 -7.54
C TYR A 420 -14.21 6.35 -8.80
N ILE A 421 -14.94 6.49 -9.90
CA ILE A 421 -14.48 6.27 -11.25
C ILE A 421 -14.74 7.51 -12.09
N ARG A 422 -13.76 7.92 -12.90
CA ARG A 422 -13.88 9.07 -13.80
C ARG A 422 -14.61 8.66 -15.08
N ASN A 423 -15.70 9.35 -15.41
CA ASN A 423 -16.55 8.98 -16.54
C ASN A 423 -15.83 9.08 -17.89
N SER A 424 -14.87 10.00 -18.02
CA SER A 424 -14.14 10.24 -19.28
C SER A 424 -12.99 9.26 -19.53
N THR A 425 -12.32 8.77 -18.47
CA THR A 425 -11.12 7.93 -18.60
C THR A 425 -11.31 6.50 -18.10
N GLY A 426 -12.33 6.24 -17.28
CA GLY A 426 -12.50 4.96 -16.57
C GLY A 426 -11.53 4.77 -15.41
N GLU A 427 -10.72 5.78 -15.09
CA GLU A 427 -9.74 5.74 -14.00
C GLU A 427 -10.44 5.71 -12.64
N ARG A 428 -9.98 4.84 -11.74
CA ARG A 428 -10.47 4.73 -10.37
C ARG A 428 -9.52 5.43 -9.41
N GLY A 429 -10.06 6.02 -8.35
CA GLY A 429 -9.26 6.66 -7.31
C GLY A 429 -10.05 6.90 -6.04
N GLU A 430 -9.40 7.55 -5.07
CA GLU A 430 -10.04 7.94 -3.83
C GLU A 430 -9.73 9.37 -3.39
N LEU A 431 -10.78 10.10 -3.01
CA LEU A 431 -10.67 11.47 -2.53
C LEU A 431 -11.10 11.61 -1.08
N SER A 432 -10.35 12.42 -0.35
CA SER A 432 -10.75 13.02 0.92
C SER A 432 -11.76 14.12 0.67
N CYS A 433 -12.94 13.98 1.27
CA CYS A 433 -14.00 14.99 1.35
C CYS A 433 -13.82 15.94 2.55
N GLY A 434 -12.72 15.79 3.26
CA GLY A 434 -12.40 16.52 4.48
C GLY A 434 -12.07 15.59 5.63
N TRP A 435 -11.35 16.13 6.60
CA TRP A 435 -10.81 15.40 7.73
C TRP A 435 -11.03 16.17 9.03
N VAL A 436 -10.96 15.47 10.16
CA VAL A 436 -11.00 16.11 11.48
C VAL A 436 -10.21 15.30 12.50
N PHE A 437 -9.53 15.99 13.40
CA PHE A 437 -8.74 15.40 14.46
C PHE A 437 -9.36 15.66 15.83
N LEU A 438 -9.78 14.60 16.51
CA LEU A 438 -10.33 14.66 17.87
C LEU A 438 -9.27 14.24 18.88
N LYS A 439 -8.65 15.22 19.57
CA LYS A 439 -7.76 14.94 20.71
C LYS A 439 -8.54 14.24 21.82
N LEU A 440 -7.95 13.18 22.38
CA LEU A 440 -8.57 12.40 23.45
C LEU A 440 -8.26 12.95 24.85
N PHE A 441 -7.33 13.89 24.95
CA PHE A 441 -7.00 14.61 26.17
C PHE A 441 -7.12 16.11 25.93
N ASP A 442 -7.49 16.84 26.98
CA ASP A 442 -7.41 18.29 26.98
C ASP A 442 -5.96 18.78 27.23
N ALA A 443 -5.75 20.10 27.19
CA ALA A 443 -4.43 20.71 27.43
C ALA A 443 -3.85 20.43 28.83
N SER A 444 -4.69 19.99 29.79
CA SER A 444 -4.26 19.58 31.13
C SER A 444 -3.93 18.09 31.25
N GLY A 445 -4.11 17.32 30.16
CA GLY A 445 -3.87 15.88 30.11
C GLY A 445 -5.04 15.04 30.64
N VAL A 446 -6.21 15.64 30.87
CA VAL A 446 -7.40 14.93 31.35
C VAL A 446 -8.17 14.35 30.15
N PRO A 447 -8.64 13.09 30.22
CA PRO A 447 -9.43 12.50 29.14
C PRO A 447 -10.72 13.27 28.85
N ILE A 448 -11.04 13.47 27.57
CA ILE A 448 -12.28 14.13 27.18
C ILE A 448 -13.52 13.32 27.61
N PRO A 449 -14.65 13.96 27.93
CA PRO A 449 -15.83 13.27 28.43
C PRO A 449 -16.46 12.33 27.39
N ALA A 450 -17.04 11.22 27.85
CA ALA A 450 -17.80 10.32 27.00
C ALA A 450 -19.17 10.93 26.66
N LYS A 451 -19.25 11.60 25.50
CA LYS A 451 -20.47 12.24 24.99
C LYS A 451 -20.51 12.21 23.46
N THR A 452 -21.57 12.79 22.90
CA THR A 452 -21.66 13.06 21.46
C THR A 452 -20.87 14.32 21.13
N TYR A 453 -20.09 14.27 20.07
CA TYR A 453 -19.30 15.37 19.52
C TYR A 453 -19.78 15.68 18.10
N GLU A 454 -19.96 16.97 17.84
CA GLU A 454 -20.19 17.52 16.51
C GLU A 454 -18.85 18.12 16.06
N LEU A 455 -18.24 17.50 15.05
CA LEU A 455 -16.90 17.80 14.58
C LEU A 455 -16.98 18.45 13.21
N PHE A 456 -16.50 19.68 13.08
CA PHE A 456 -16.40 20.36 11.78
C PHE A 456 -15.21 19.82 11.00
N LEU A 457 -15.40 19.64 9.70
CA LEU A 457 -14.38 19.09 8.83
C LEU A 457 -13.48 20.20 8.29
N ASN A 458 -12.19 19.91 8.20
CA ASN A 458 -11.19 20.69 7.50
C ASN A 458 -11.02 20.14 6.08
N GLY A 459 -10.79 21.02 5.11
CA GLY A 459 -10.38 20.62 3.76
C GLY A 459 -8.89 20.30 3.72
N GLY A 460 -8.40 19.90 2.56
CA GLY A 460 -6.99 19.55 2.40
C GLY A 460 -6.63 18.20 3.01
N THR A 461 -5.37 18.07 3.41
CA THR A 461 -4.84 16.90 4.13
C THR A 461 -4.69 17.18 5.64
N PRO A 462 -4.59 16.14 6.50
CA PRO A 462 -4.31 16.30 7.93
C PRO A 462 -3.06 17.12 8.30
N TYR A 463 -2.17 17.33 7.32
CA TYR A 463 -0.91 18.05 7.48
C TYR A 463 -0.97 19.50 6.99
N GLU A 464 -2.02 19.85 6.25
CA GLU A 464 -2.30 21.20 5.78
C GLU A 464 -3.17 21.96 6.80
N LYS A 465 -2.96 23.29 6.92
CA LYS A 465 -3.71 24.12 7.85
C LYS A 465 -4.52 25.19 7.11
N GLY A 466 -5.71 25.50 7.63
CA GLY A 466 -6.52 26.64 7.18
C GLY A 466 -7.29 26.42 5.87
N ILE A 467 -7.34 25.19 5.35
CA ILE A 467 -8.08 24.89 4.12
C ILE A 467 -9.55 24.58 4.47
N GLU A 468 -10.47 25.34 3.89
CA GLU A 468 -11.91 25.09 4.02
C GLU A 468 -12.36 23.96 3.09
N VAL A 469 -13.28 23.11 3.55
CA VAL A 469 -13.85 22.04 2.73
C VAL A 469 -14.67 22.60 1.56
N ASP A 470 -15.43 23.68 1.80
CA ASP A 470 -16.24 24.36 0.79
C ASP A 470 -16.18 25.89 0.96
N PRO A 471 -15.25 26.57 0.24
CA PRO A 471 -15.10 28.03 0.28
C PRO A 471 -16.30 28.82 -0.24
N SER A 472 -17.34 28.17 -0.80
CA SER A 472 -18.57 28.87 -1.18
C SER A 472 -19.43 29.27 0.04
N ILE A 473 -19.24 28.60 1.17
CA ILE A 473 -19.99 28.86 2.41
C ILE A 473 -19.52 30.16 3.07
N SER A 474 -18.21 30.36 3.18
CA SER A 474 -17.57 31.56 3.75
C SER A 474 -17.80 32.79 2.88
N ARG A 475 -17.69 32.66 1.54
CA ARG A 475 -17.98 33.77 0.60
C ARG A 475 -19.39 34.33 0.75
N ARG A 476 -20.38 33.49 1.06
CA ARG A 476 -21.76 33.92 1.28
C ARG A 476 -21.99 34.56 2.66
N ALA A 477 -21.06 34.43 3.61
CA ALA A 477 -21.19 34.84 5.01
C ALA A 477 -21.04 36.35 5.27
N HIS A 478 -20.90 37.18 4.23
CA HIS A 478 -20.78 38.63 4.36
C HIS A 478 -22.11 39.27 4.77
N GLY A 479 -22.32 39.43 6.08
CA GLY A 479 -23.47 40.10 6.69
C GLY A 479 -23.73 39.62 8.12
N SER A 480 -24.34 40.48 8.96
CA SER A 480 -24.89 40.29 10.33
C SER A 480 -24.66 38.93 11.05
N VAL A 481 -24.41 38.98 12.38
CA VAL A 481 -24.22 37.82 13.29
C VAL A 481 -25.25 36.68 13.08
N PHE A 482 -26.49 36.99 12.69
CA PHE A 482 -27.50 35.99 12.36
C PHE A 482 -27.10 35.11 11.14
N TYR A 483 -26.47 35.70 10.14
CA TYR A 483 -25.98 35.03 8.95
C TYR A 483 -24.74 34.16 9.26
N GLN A 484 -23.87 34.59 10.17
CA GLN A 484 -22.76 33.78 10.70
C GLN A 484 -23.27 32.51 11.41
N MET A 485 -24.34 32.61 12.20
CA MET A 485 -24.93 31.45 12.86
C MET A 485 -25.63 30.49 11.88
N MET A 486 -26.24 31.00 10.80
CA MET A 486 -26.79 30.18 9.72
C MET A 486 -25.73 29.47 8.88
N THR A 487 -24.57 30.09 8.67
CA THR A 487 -23.47 29.51 7.88
C THR A 487 -22.75 28.40 8.64
N MET A 488 -22.64 28.47 9.97
CA MET A 488 -22.14 27.35 10.78
C MET A 488 -22.95 26.07 10.61
N ARG A 489 -24.29 26.16 10.50
CA ARG A 489 -25.17 24.99 10.24
C ARG A 489 -25.00 24.38 8.85
N ARG A 490 -24.31 25.07 7.94
CA ARG A 490 -24.06 24.62 6.56
C ARG A 490 -22.67 24.01 6.41
N GLN A 491 -21.80 24.12 7.42
CA GLN A 491 -20.48 23.55 7.35
C GLN A 491 -20.53 22.01 7.35
N PRO A 492 -19.66 21.35 6.55
CA PRO A 492 -19.52 19.90 6.58
C PRO A 492 -19.09 19.43 7.96
N GLN A 493 -19.78 18.42 8.48
CA GLN A 493 -19.59 17.97 9.85
C GLN A 493 -19.79 16.47 10.02
N LEU A 494 -19.03 15.90 10.95
CA LEU A 494 -19.07 14.51 11.39
C LEU A 494 -19.65 14.45 12.82
N LEU A 495 -20.66 13.62 13.04
CA LEU A 495 -21.20 13.34 14.36
C LEU A 495 -20.69 11.99 14.86
N VAL A 496 -20.00 12.01 16.00
CA VAL A 496 -19.49 10.82 16.69
C VAL A 496 -19.93 10.78 18.14
N LYS A 497 -20.02 9.58 18.71
CA LYS A 497 -20.31 9.40 20.13
C LYS A 497 -19.23 8.55 20.78
N LEU A 498 -18.61 9.08 21.84
CA LEU A 498 -17.70 8.33 22.68
C LEU A 498 -18.44 7.72 23.87
N ARG A 499 -18.13 6.46 24.17
CA ARG A 499 -18.70 5.70 25.28
C ARG A 499 -17.59 5.01 26.08
N SER A 500 -17.74 5.06 27.41
CA SER A 500 -16.92 4.25 28.30
C SER A 500 -17.30 2.78 28.22
N LEU A 501 -16.31 1.90 28.38
CA LEU A 501 -16.54 0.46 28.45
C LEU A 501 -17.15 0.03 29.78
N ASN A 502 -18.14 -0.86 29.72
CA ASN A 502 -18.59 -1.63 30.88
C ASN A 502 -17.50 -2.65 31.31
N ARG A 503 -17.64 -3.23 32.50
CA ARG A 503 -16.64 -4.18 33.05
C ARG A 503 -16.43 -5.40 32.14
N ARG A 504 -17.50 -5.97 31.58
CA ARG A 504 -17.43 -7.14 30.70
C ARG A 504 -16.66 -6.83 29.43
N SER A 505 -17.03 -5.76 28.72
CA SER A 505 -16.37 -5.33 27.48
C SER A 505 -14.90 -4.96 27.73
N ARG A 506 -14.58 -4.35 28.87
CA ARG A 506 -13.18 -4.03 29.23
C ARG A 506 -12.33 -5.29 29.40
N ASN A 507 -12.84 -6.31 30.11
CA ASN A 507 -12.15 -7.58 30.31
C ASN A 507 -11.98 -8.38 29.00
N VAL A 508 -12.96 -8.28 28.11
CA VAL A 508 -12.96 -8.93 26.79
C VAL A 508 -11.92 -8.25 25.89
N LEU A 509 -11.95 -6.93 25.80
CA LEU A 509 -11.01 -6.16 24.98
C LEU A 509 -9.58 -6.27 25.49
N SER A 510 -9.33 -6.43 26.79
CA SER A 510 -7.97 -6.56 27.34
C SER A 510 -7.21 -7.81 26.89
N LEU A 511 -7.86 -8.74 26.19
CA LEU A 511 -7.22 -9.88 25.54
C LEU A 511 -6.69 -9.56 24.13
N LEU A 512 -7.07 -8.40 23.57
CA LEU A 512 -6.59 -7.91 22.28
C LEU A 512 -5.33 -7.04 22.44
N PRO A 513 -4.54 -6.84 21.36
CA PRO A 513 -3.35 -5.99 21.41
C PRO A 513 -3.65 -4.60 21.97
N GLU A 514 -2.65 -4.00 22.62
CA GLU A 514 -2.81 -2.76 23.36
C GLU A 514 -3.12 -1.55 22.47
N THR A 515 -2.76 -1.64 21.19
CA THR A 515 -3.10 -0.66 20.15
C THR A 515 -3.79 -1.39 19.00
N LEU A 516 -5.10 -1.18 18.86
CA LEU A 516 -5.91 -1.77 17.80
C LEU A 516 -7.24 -1.02 17.70
N ILE A 517 -7.71 -0.80 16.48
CA ILE A 517 -9.06 -0.34 16.17
C ILE A 517 -9.78 -1.42 15.38
N GLY A 518 -11.02 -1.72 15.74
CA GLY A 518 -11.85 -2.65 14.99
C GLY A 518 -13.33 -2.46 15.28
N ASN A 519 -14.18 -3.19 14.56
CA ASN A 519 -15.62 -3.16 14.78
C ASN A 519 -16.02 -3.95 16.02
N MET A 520 -17.11 -3.56 16.67
CA MET A 520 -17.61 -4.24 17.85
C MET A 520 -18.17 -5.63 17.52
N CYS A 521 -18.71 -5.84 16.32
CA CYS A 521 -19.35 -7.09 15.94
C CYS A 521 -18.39 -8.28 15.76
N SER A 522 -17.10 -8.07 15.46
CA SER A 522 -16.11 -9.14 15.28
C SER A 522 -15.25 -9.45 16.51
N ILE A 523 -15.38 -8.68 17.61
CA ILE A 523 -14.51 -8.79 18.80
C ILE A 523 -14.34 -10.23 19.29
N HIS A 524 -15.43 -11.00 19.35
CA HIS A 524 -15.39 -12.37 19.84
C HIS A 524 -14.51 -13.29 18.96
N LEU A 525 -14.52 -13.08 17.65
CA LEU A 525 -13.70 -13.84 16.71
C LEU A 525 -12.21 -13.47 16.85
N LEU A 526 -11.92 -12.16 17.00
CA LEU A 526 -10.55 -11.69 17.25
C LEU A 526 -9.97 -12.25 18.55
N ILE A 527 -10.82 -12.42 19.57
CA ILE A 527 -10.42 -13.01 20.85
C ILE A 527 -10.17 -14.50 20.73
N PHE A 528 -11.01 -15.24 20.00
CA PHE A 528 -10.73 -16.65 19.72
C PHE A 528 -9.38 -16.80 19.03
N TYR A 529 -9.12 -16.01 17.99
CA TYR A 529 -7.82 -15.98 17.34
C TYR A 529 -6.68 -15.71 18.34
N ARG A 530 -6.77 -14.63 19.13
CA ARG A 530 -5.72 -14.27 20.10
C ARG A 530 -5.51 -15.31 21.18
N GLN A 531 -6.56 -15.97 21.66
CA GLN A 531 -6.46 -17.04 22.65
C GLN A 531 -5.80 -18.30 22.07
N ILE A 532 -6.24 -18.74 20.88
CA ILE A 532 -5.66 -19.90 20.20
C ILE A 532 -4.20 -19.63 19.82
N LEU A 533 -3.89 -18.42 19.36
CA LEU A 533 -2.51 -17.98 19.13
C LEU A 533 -1.67 -18.10 20.40
N GLY A 534 -2.22 -17.71 21.56
CA GLY A 534 -1.58 -17.88 22.85
C GLY A 534 -1.39 -19.34 23.26
N ASP A 535 -2.38 -20.21 23.04
CA ASP A 535 -2.23 -21.64 23.31
C ASP A 535 -1.08 -22.22 22.47
N VAL A 536 -1.13 -21.99 21.16
CA VAL A 536 -0.20 -22.54 20.19
C VAL A 536 1.22 -22.01 20.40
N LEU A 537 1.40 -20.72 20.71
CA LEU A 537 2.73 -20.12 20.86
C LEU A 537 3.34 -20.27 22.25
N LEU A 538 2.52 -20.30 23.32
CA LEU A 538 3.01 -20.22 24.69
C LEU A 538 2.78 -21.48 25.53
N LYS A 539 1.76 -22.28 25.19
CA LYS A 539 1.36 -23.44 26.00
C LYS A 539 1.74 -24.76 25.32
N ASP A 540 1.47 -24.90 24.03
CA ASP A 540 1.55 -26.18 23.34
C ASP A 540 2.95 -26.44 22.73
N ARG A 541 3.83 -25.42 22.69
CA ARG A 541 5.21 -25.59 22.19
C ARG A 541 6.09 -26.31 23.21
N MET A 542 6.84 -27.29 22.71
CA MET A 542 7.87 -27.99 23.50
C MET A 542 9.08 -27.11 23.81
N SER A 543 9.43 -26.19 22.91
CA SER A 543 10.48 -25.20 23.13
C SER A 543 10.03 -23.84 22.59
N LEU A 544 10.06 -22.83 23.45
CA LEU A 544 9.81 -21.44 23.06
C LEU A 544 10.92 -20.87 22.15
N GLN A 545 12.08 -21.54 22.10
CA GLN A 545 13.22 -21.15 21.28
C GLN A 545 13.21 -21.77 19.88
N SER A 546 12.32 -22.73 19.60
CA SER A 546 12.18 -23.26 18.25
C SER A 546 11.64 -22.17 17.33
N THR A 547 12.11 -22.15 16.08
CA THR A 547 11.64 -21.27 15.02
C THR A 547 10.89 -22.04 13.94
N ASP A 548 10.52 -23.29 14.23
CA ASP A 548 9.86 -24.16 13.26
C ASP A 548 8.49 -23.60 12.86
N LEU A 549 8.15 -23.80 11.59
CA LEU A 549 6.81 -23.54 11.07
C LEU A 549 5.76 -24.32 11.86
N ILE A 550 4.67 -23.65 12.21
CA ILE A 550 3.61 -24.24 13.01
C ILE A 550 2.46 -24.65 12.09
N SER A 551 2.16 -25.94 11.99
CA SER A 551 1.01 -26.43 11.21
C SER A 551 -0.30 -26.04 11.89
N HIS A 552 -0.86 -24.88 11.52
CA HIS A 552 -2.10 -24.36 12.09
C HIS A 552 -2.82 -23.43 11.08
N PRO A 553 -3.66 -23.97 10.17
CA PRO A 553 -4.23 -23.23 9.05
C PRO A 553 -5.07 -22.02 9.47
N MET A 554 -5.79 -22.11 10.59
CA MET A 554 -6.55 -20.96 11.11
C MET A 554 -5.63 -19.81 11.51
N LEU A 555 -4.45 -20.06 12.09
CA LEU A 555 -3.55 -18.98 12.48
C LEU A 555 -2.88 -18.33 11.27
N ALA A 556 -2.55 -19.14 10.25
CA ALA A 556 -1.99 -18.66 8.99
C ALA A 556 -2.99 -17.79 8.21
N THR A 557 -4.27 -18.19 8.16
CA THR A 557 -5.26 -17.55 7.26
C THR A 557 -6.19 -16.54 7.93
N PHE A 558 -6.43 -16.60 9.25
CA PHE A 558 -7.36 -15.70 9.94
C PHE A 558 -7.02 -14.21 9.76
N PRO A 559 -5.74 -13.76 9.78
CA PRO A 559 -5.39 -12.37 9.54
C PRO A 559 -5.90 -11.83 8.19
N MET A 560 -6.02 -12.69 7.17
CA MET A 560 -6.55 -12.31 5.85
C MET A 560 -8.02 -11.85 5.91
N LEU A 561 -8.82 -12.36 6.87
CA LEU A 561 -10.23 -12.01 7.01
C LEU A 561 -10.43 -10.54 7.42
N LEU A 562 -9.41 -9.91 8.01
CA LEU A 562 -9.46 -8.50 8.35
C LEU A 562 -9.49 -7.59 7.12
N GLU A 563 -9.04 -8.10 5.98
CA GLU A 563 -9.09 -7.42 4.67
C GLU A 563 -10.25 -7.92 3.80
N GLN A 564 -10.97 -8.97 4.24
CA GLN A 564 -12.13 -9.57 3.56
C GLN A 564 -13.37 -9.56 4.47
N PRO A 565 -14.06 -8.40 4.59
CA PRO A 565 -15.15 -8.24 5.55
C PRO A 565 -16.34 -9.18 5.31
N ASP A 566 -16.56 -9.62 4.06
CA ASP A 566 -17.62 -10.55 3.69
C ASP A 566 -17.34 -11.99 4.16
N VAL A 567 -16.10 -12.46 4.10
CA VAL A 567 -15.68 -13.74 4.67
C VAL A 567 -15.70 -13.68 6.20
N MET A 568 -15.29 -12.56 6.80
CA MET A 568 -15.45 -12.33 8.25
C MET A 568 -16.93 -12.40 8.67
N ASP A 569 -17.84 -11.84 7.87
CA ASP A 569 -19.28 -11.92 8.11
C ASP A 569 -19.84 -13.34 7.94
N ALA A 570 -19.30 -14.13 7.00
CA ALA A 570 -19.63 -15.54 6.86
C ALA A 570 -19.26 -16.32 8.13
N LEU A 571 -18.00 -16.20 8.60
CA LEU A 571 -17.53 -16.83 9.84
C LEU A 571 -18.39 -16.42 11.04
N ARG A 572 -18.70 -15.13 11.15
CA ARG A 572 -19.51 -14.61 12.26
C ARG A 572 -20.92 -15.19 12.26
N SER A 573 -21.52 -15.33 11.08
CA SER A 573 -22.85 -15.91 10.92
C SER A 573 -22.85 -17.39 11.27
N SER A 574 -21.88 -18.16 10.75
CA SER A 574 -21.72 -19.58 11.06
C SER A 574 -21.43 -19.83 12.54
N TRP A 575 -20.59 -18.99 13.16
CA TRP A 575 -20.33 -19.07 14.59
C TRP A 575 -21.59 -18.76 15.42
N ALA A 576 -22.33 -17.70 15.09
CA ALA A 576 -23.55 -17.34 15.81
C ALA A 576 -24.61 -18.45 15.74
N GLU A 577 -24.75 -19.09 14.58
CA GLU A 577 -25.61 -20.26 14.40
C GLU A 577 -25.13 -21.43 15.28
N LYS A 578 -23.85 -21.81 15.19
CA LYS A 578 -23.30 -22.90 16.00
C LYS A 578 -23.45 -22.63 17.49
N GLU A 579 -23.08 -21.44 17.95
CA GLU A 579 -23.18 -21.02 19.35
C GLU A 579 -24.64 -21.09 19.86
N SER A 580 -25.63 -20.81 19.00
CA SER A 580 -27.04 -20.91 19.39
C SER A 580 -27.47 -22.34 19.75
N THR A 581 -26.81 -23.35 19.18
CA THR A 581 -27.09 -24.78 19.43
C THR A 581 -26.45 -25.34 20.71
N LEU A 582 -25.46 -24.63 21.27
CA LEU A 582 -24.68 -25.11 22.41
C LEU A 582 -25.43 -25.02 23.74
N LYS A 583 -25.25 -26.02 24.60
CA LYS A 583 -25.76 -26.05 25.96
C LYS A 583 -25.05 -25.02 26.85
N ARG A 584 -25.68 -24.63 27.95
CA ARG A 584 -25.08 -23.69 28.92
C ARG A 584 -23.79 -24.21 29.55
N SER A 585 -23.64 -25.52 29.74
CA SER A 585 -22.41 -26.15 30.23
C SER A 585 -21.27 -26.02 29.22
N GLU A 586 -21.56 -26.33 27.95
CA GLU A 586 -20.63 -26.20 26.83
C GLU A 586 -20.15 -24.76 26.64
N LYS A 587 -21.06 -23.78 26.75
CA LYS A 587 -20.72 -22.34 26.70
C LYS A 587 -19.83 -21.84 27.84
N ARG A 588 -19.68 -22.61 28.92
CA ARG A 588 -18.79 -22.26 30.05
C ARG A 588 -17.41 -22.91 29.90
N ASP A 589 -17.30 -23.92 29.06
CA ASP A 589 -16.06 -24.62 28.80
C ASP A 589 -15.28 -23.89 27.70
N LYS A 590 -14.21 -23.20 28.11
CA LYS A 590 -13.38 -22.40 27.21
C LYS A 590 -12.66 -23.27 26.17
N GLU A 591 -12.22 -24.46 26.55
CA GLU A 591 -11.47 -25.35 25.65
C GLU A 591 -12.42 -25.92 24.60
N PHE A 592 -13.60 -26.39 25.04
CA PHE A 592 -14.65 -26.83 24.13
C PHE A 592 -15.06 -25.74 23.13
N LEU A 593 -15.19 -24.49 23.57
CA LEU A 593 -15.52 -23.38 22.69
C LEU A 593 -14.44 -23.12 21.65
N LYS A 594 -13.14 -23.16 22.03
CA LYS A 594 -12.03 -23.02 21.07
C LYS A 594 -12.03 -24.16 20.05
N SER A 595 -12.18 -25.42 20.49
CA SER A 595 -12.25 -26.56 19.57
C SER A 595 -13.46 -26.46 18.63
N THR A 596 -14.62 -26.05 19.14
CA THR A 596 -15.81 -25.83 18.31
C THR A 596 -15.62 -24.68 17.33
N PHE A 597 -14.96 -23.60 17.75
CA PHE A 597 -14.64 -22.46 16.89
C PHE A 597 -13.71 -22.87 15.75
N LEU A 598 -12.68 -23.67 16.04
CA LEU A 598 -11.80 -24.23 15.01
C LEU A 598 -12.58 -25.05 13.99
N LEU A 599 -13.49 -25.94 14.43
CA LEU A 599 -14.33 -26.70 13.51
C LEU A 599 -15.18 -25.78 12.61
N VAL A 600 -15.84 -24.77 13.19
CA VAL A 600 -16.60 -23.78 12.40
C VAL A 600 -15.70 -23.04 11.41
N TYR A 601 -14.49 -22.68 11.82
CA TYR A 601 -13.52 -22.03 10.94
C TYR A 601 -13.12 -22.94 9.76
N HIS A 602 -12.80 -24.21 10.04
CA HIS A 602 -12.43 -25.20 9.03
C HIS A 602 -13.60 -25.52 8.08
N ASP A 603 -14.83 -25.56 8.58
CA ASP A 603 -16.01 -25.80 7.75
C ASP A 603 -16.47 -24.55 6.98
N CYS A 604 -16.13 -23.35 7.42
CA CYS A 604 -16.62 -22.11 6.81
C CYS A 604 -15.55 -21.42 5.97
N VAL A 605 -14.44 -21.07 6.59
CA VAL A 605 -13.48 -20.08 6.07
C VAL A 605 -12.50 -20.71 5.10
N LEU A 606 -11.85 -21.81 5.47
CA LEU A 606 -10.86 -22.44 4.59
C LEU A 606 -11.45 -22.81 3.22
N PRO A 607 -12.63 -23.46 3.11
CA PRO A 607 -13.23 -23.76 1.82
C PRO A 607 -13.52 -22.51 0.99
N LEU A 608 -13.91 -21.41 1.63
CA LEU A 608 -14.19 -20.14 0.96
C LEU A 608 -12.92 -19.47 0.44
N LEU A 609 -11.85 -19.43 1.25
CA LEU A 609 -10.59 -18.82 0.86
C LEU A 609 -9.94 -19.52 -0.34
N HIS A 610 -10.05 -20.86 -0.42
CA HIS A 610 -9.47 -21.66 -1.51
C HIS A 610 -10.48 -22.03 -2.61
N SER A 611 -11.61 -21.32 -2.68
CA SER A 611 -12.61 -21.56 -3.72
C SER A 611 -12.29 -20.77 -4.99
N THR A 612 -12.07 -21.46 -6.11
CA THR A 612 -11.93 -20.80 -7.42
C THR A 612 -13.19 -20.05 -7.87
N ARG A 613 -14.34 -20.35 -7.24
CA ARG A 613 -15.61 -19.68 -7.51
C ARG A 613 -15.72 -18.34 -6.79
N LEU A 614 -14.93 -18.11 -5.73
CA LEU A 614 -14.94 -16.86 -4.99
C LEU A 614 -13.95 -15.87 -5.63
N PRO A 615 -14.40 -14.87 -6.41
CA PRO A 615 -13.47 -13.94 -7.05
C PRO A 615 -12.76 -13.09 -5.98
N PRO A 616 -11.56 -12.55 -6.27
CA PRO A 616 -10.79 -11.77 -5.30
C PRO A 616 -11.58 -10.56 -4.79
N PHE A 617 -11.41 -10.22 -3.51
CA PHE A 617 -12.08 -9.08 -2.92
C PHE A 617 -11.59 -7.77 -3.58
N ARG A 618 -12.53 -6.94 -4.02
CA ARG A 618 -12.25 -5.63 -4.62
C ARG A 618 -13.10 -4.56 -3.97
N TRP A 619 -12.43 -3.58 -3.36
CA TRP A 619 -13.08 -2.49 -2.67
C TRP A 619 -13.94 -1.64 -3.63
N ALA A 620 -15.17 -1.34 -3.20
CA ALA A 620 -16.09 -0.44 -3.90
C ALA A 620 -16.46 -0.90 -5.33
N GLU A 621 -16.41 -2.21 -5.59
CA GLU A 621 -16.82 -2.80 -6.86
C GLU A 621 -18.08 -3.65 -6.68
N GLU A 622 -19.24 -3.01 -6.89
CA GLU A 622 -20.56 -3.60 -6.61
C GLU A 622 -20.79 -4.95 -7.31
N GLU A 623 -20.32 -5.10 -8.56
CA GLU A 623 -20.43 -6.35 -9.30
C GLU A 623 -19.67 -7.50 -8.63
N THR A 624 -18.42 -7.25 -8.23
CA THR A 624 -17.57 -8.24 -7.54
C THR A 624 -18.11 -8.54 -6.15
N GLU A 625 -18.50 -7.52 -5.37
CA GLU A 625 -19.08 -7.69 -4.04
C GLU A 625 -20.38 -8.52 -4.11
N THR A 626 -21.23 -8.25 -5.10
CA THR A 626 -22.46 -9.03 -5.33
C THR A 626 -22.16 -10.46 -5.74
N ALA A 627 -21.16 -10.68 -6.61
CA ALA A 627 -20.74 -12.02 -7.03
C ALA A 627 -20.22 -12.83 -5.83
N ARG A 628 -19.34 -12.24 -5.01
CA ARG A 628 -18.82 -12.87 -3.78
C ARG A 628 -19.94 -13.19 -2.79
N TRP A 629 -20.86 -12.25 -2.57
CA TRP A 629 -22.01 -12.47 -1.69
C TRP A 629 -22.87 -13.67 -2.12
N ARG A 630 -23.13 -13.83 -3.42
CA ARG A 630 -23.88 -15.01 -3.93
C ARG A 630 -23.14 -16.30 -3.64
N VAL A 631 -21.85 -16.37 -3.97
CA VAL A 631 -21.01 -17.55 -3.74
C VAL A 631 -20.97 -17.93 -2.26
N ILE A 632 -20.74 -16.96 -1.38
CA ILE A 632 -20.74 -17.18 0.08
C ILE A 632 -22.11 -17.66 0.56
N THR A 633 -23.19 -17.01 0.13
CA THR A 633 -24.55 -17.37 0.57
C THR A 633 -24.94 -18.78 0.12
N ASP A 634 -24.64 -19.13 -1.14
CA ASP A 634 -24.91 -20.46 -1.69
C ASP A 634 -24.07 -21.53 -0.97
N PHE A 635 -22.79 -21.25 -0.71
CA PHE A 635 -21.92 -22.14 0.05
C PHE A 635 -22.43 -22.38 1.48
N LEU A 636 -22.75 -21.31 2.21
CA LEU A 636 -23.27 -21.44 3.59
C LEU A 636 -24.57 -22.24 3.65
N LYS A 637 -25.45 -22.05 2.66
CA LYS A 637 -26.69 -22.82 2.55
C LYS A 637 -26.42 -24.31 2.33
N GLN A 638 -25.53 -24.66 1.39
CA GLN A 638 -25.15 -26.05 1.13
C GLN A 638 -24.49 -26.70 2.35
N ASN A 639 -23.62 -25.96 3.02
CA ASN A 639 -22.94 -26.41 4.23
C ASN A 639 -23.95 -26.74 5.35
N GLN A 640 -24.97 -25.89 5.52
CA GLN A 640 -26.07 -26.13 6.47
C GLN A 640 -26.90 -27.37 6.10
N GLU A 641 -27.24 -27.54 4.82
CA GLU A 641 -28.01 -28.70 4.33
C GLU A 641 -27.25 -30.03 4.50
N ASN A 642 -25.92 -30.01 4.31
CA ASN A 642 -25.06 -31.19 4.32
C ASN A 642 -24.39 -31.45 5.69
N GLN A 643 -24.68 -30.65 6.71
CA GLN A 643 -24.07 -30.72 8.04
C GLN A 643 -22.53 -30.62 8.05
N GLY A 644 -21.95 -29.85 7.14
CA GLY A 644 -20.49 -29.66 7.05
C GLY A 644 -20.00 -29.40 5.63
N ALA A 645 -18.76 -28.93 5.50
CA ALA A 645 -18.17 -28.58 4.22
C ALA A 645 -17.69 -29.80 3.42
N LEU A 646 -17.52 -30.94 4.08
CA LEU A 646 -16.88 -32.13 3.51
C LEU A 646 -17.58 -32.60 2.22
N GLN A 647 -18.91 -32.63 2.20
CA GLN A 647 -19.66 -33.04 1.02
C GLN A 647 -19.49 -32.06 -0.16
N ALA A 648 -19.37 -30.77 0.12
CA ALA A 648 -19.13 -29.75 -0.91
C ALA A 648 -17.69 -29.84 -1.45
N LEU A 649 -16.71 -30.05 -0.56
CA LEU A 649 -15.28 -30.20 -0.91
C LEU A 649 -14.99 -31.48 -1.69
N LEU A 650 -15.67 -32.58 -1.37
CA LEU A 650 -15.53 -33.86 -2.07
C LEU A 650 -16.43 -33.96 -3.31
N SER A 651 -17.18 -32.91 -3.64
CA SER A 651 -18.02 -32.91 -4.83
C SER A 651 -17.14 -32.91 -6.09
N PRO A 652 -17.42 -33.75 -7.09
CA PRO A 652 -16.70 -33.74 -8.36
C PRO A 652 -16.86 -32.41 -9.13
N ASP A 653 -17.85 -31.60 -8.76
CA ASP A 653 -18.08 -30.26 -9.33
C ASP A 653 -17.22 -29.16 -8.64
N GLY A 654 -16.52 -29.51 -7.56
CA GLY A 654 -15.65 -28.61 -6.79
C GLY A 654 -14.33 -28.37 -7.51
N VAL A 655 -14.15 -27.16 -8.04
CA VAL A 655 -12.85 -26.72 -8.60
C VAL A 655 -12.13 -25.93 -7.50
N HIS A 656 -11.03 -26.47 -7.01
CA HIS A 656 -10.21 -25.89 -5.94
C HIS A 656 -8.86 -25.44 -6.48
N GLU A 657 -8.27 -24.42 -5.87
CA GLU A 657 -6.91 -24.01 -6.20
C GLU A 657 -5.91 -25.10 -5.79
N PRO A 658 -4.74 -25.18 -6.46
CA PRO A 658 -3.67 -26.06 -6.04
C PRO A 658 -3.28 -25.79 -4.58
N PHE A 659 -3.06 -26.85 -3.83
CA PHE A 659 -2.68 -26.76 -2.42
C PHE A 659 -1.32 -26.08 -2.24
N ASP A 660 -1.27 -25.02 -1.43
CA ASP A 660 -0.03 -24.35 -1.03
C ASP A 660 0.26 -24.64 0.46
N VAL A 661 1.47 -25.14 0.72
CA VAL A 661 1.92 -25.52 2.08
C VAL A 661 2.03 -24.31 3.00
N SER A 662 2.29 -23.11 2.44
CA SER A 662 2.33 -21.87 3.22
C SER A 662 0.99 -21.56 3.88
N GLU A 663 -0.13 -21.99 3.29
CA GLU A 663 -1.48 -21.78 3.82
C GLU A 663 -1.79 -22.66 5.05
N GLN A 664 -1.02 -23.74 5.23
CA GLN A 664 -1.14 -24.64 6.39
C GLN A 664 -0.20 -24.25 7.53
N THR A 665 0.82 -23.44 7.24
CA THR A 665 1.93 -23.20 8.15
C THR A 665 1.95 -21.75 8.61
N TYR A 666 1.79 -21.55 9.92
CA TYR A 666 1.92 -20.26 10.55
C TYR A 666 3.40 -19.98 10.84
N ASP A 667 3.96 -19.04 10.10
CA ASP A 667 5.29 -18.47 10.32
C ASP A 667 5.19 -17.21 11.18
N PHE A 668 5.37 -17.37 12.50
CA PHE A 668 5.31 -16.22 13.40
C PHE A 668 6.50 -15.26 13.24
N LEU A 669 7.62 -15.69 12.61
CA LEU A 669 8.80 -14.84 12.38
C LEU A 669 8.71 -14.03 11.07
N GLY A 670 8.03 -14.56 10.06
CA GLY A 670 7.65 -13.81 8.87
C GLY A 670 6.52 -12.81 9.12
N GLU A 671 5.53 -13.22 9.93
CA GLU A 671 4.31 -12.45 10.20
C GLU A 671 4.47 -11.40 11.32
N MET A 672 5.57 -11.41 12.06
CA MET A 672 5.74 -10.56 13.25
C MET A 672 5.82 -9.06 12.92
N ARG A 673 5.32 -8.28 13.88
CA ARG A 673 5.45 -6.82 13.86
C ARG A 673 6.91 -6.44 14.07
N LYS A 674 7.56 -6.00 12.99
CA LYS A 674 8.91 -5.41 13.05
C LYS A 674 8.84 -4.08 13.81
N ASN A 675 9.69 -3.92 14.82
CA ASN A 675 9.84 -2.62 15.48
C ASN A 675 10.30 -1.58 14.45
N ALA A 676 9.57 -0.46 14.34
CA ALA A 676 10.19 0.75 13.82
C ALA A 676 11.22 1.18 14.86
N VAL A 677 12.50 0.92 14.57
CA VAL A 677 13.63 1.39 15.39
C VAL A 677 13.68 2.91 15.34
#